data_AF-A0A260ZMD0-F1
#
_entry.id   AF-A0A260ZMD0-F1
#
_cell.length_a   1.000
_cell.length_b   1.000
_cell.length_c   1.000
_cell.angle_alpha   90.00
_cell.angle_beta   90.00
_cell.angle_gamma   90.00
#
_symmetry.space_group_name_H-M   'P 1'
#
loop_
_entity.id
_entity.type
_entity.pdbx_description
1 polymer ?
#
loop_
_entity_poly.entity_id
_entity_poly.type
_entity_poly.pdbx_seq_one_letter_code
_entity_poly.pdbx_strand_id
1 'polypeptide(L)'
;FQNHHKFGTGYWKRETFEMRKHSHLLVLFLLAIGTFHITHAEEENEVDASGESPPGTSGDSAPGSAPGGATVEETKSPTDDANVDKSCKDRHDLCKFWSFIGECNTNKNWMEDHCPVSCDVCNGVTTCIDRHRLCGFWATIRECETNAVWMLSNCPKACKACKGRYRSFDGTCNNLERPMIGSAFTALMRLKKPLYDNGLNAPTSSFLRSRPSARDASRLLLSSSTQIQHHSNALLMQWGQFIAHDLSKTTMLNNQECAACTSNKGRCTSVFLSRSDPTFGRFMCLPVARSTPVCGTGVTNFREQFNENTAFIDGSMIYGSSDRDQFLFRQGAFLKTKLINNRVFPPVDKNNNVVAGDDRANIFVGLASLHVLYLRQHNRIAATLQRVNPHWDQERVFHESRKIVGAMIQRITFTEYLPKVLGVAFEERIGAYPGYDPNTDPSVANEFTSCAFRFGHGMIQEFYPFLNEKFQHVGGIPFNDGMFKSTHILTNGIDPLIRGLMTLPAKMPQRLTPAVTERIFGNSDLGSINIQRGRDHGVPPYTVWRKFCGLPEVKDFEDLRAVISNQIVVDNLKVVYKHVDAIDMYVGSLLEDPVKDALVGPTLACIIGEQFKRTRNGDRLWYENSKVFSGDQLLQIKKITMSRVLCDAGEHFPMVPRKAFSVFKPTASNLVKCEEIPDIDYNAWKEELTV
;
A
#
# COMPACT_ATOMS: atom_id res chain seq x y z
N PHE A 1 -30.44 -39.28 -46.77
CA PHE A 1 -29.92 -38.76 -48.05
C PHE A 1 -29.28 -37.40 -47.77
N GLN A 2 -28.06 -37.38 -47.24
CA GLN A 2 -26.73 -37.54 -47.86
C GLN A 2 -26.05 -36.16 -47.95
N ASN A 3 -24.91 -36.08 -47.25
CA ASN A 3 -23.83 -35.10 -47.35
C ASN A 3 -24.01 -33.71 -46.73
N HIS A 4 -23.70 -33.60 -45.43
CA HIS A 4 -22.63 -32.73 -44.93
C HIS A 4 -22.28 -33.10 -43.48
N HIS A 5 -21.37 -34.07 -43.32
CA HIS A 5 -20.68 -34.37 -42.07
C HIS A 5 -19.17 -34.31 -42.33
N LYS A 6 -18.52 -33.26 -41.80
CA LYS A 6 -17.12 -33.19 -41.35
C LYS A 6 -16.78 -31.73 -41.11
N PHE A 7 -16.71 -31.33 -39.84
CA PHE A 7 -15.82 -30.32 -39.25
C PHE A 7 -16.34 -30.04 -37.83
N GLY A 8 -16.10 -31.01 -36.95
CA GLY A 8 -16.30 -30.90 -35.51
C GLY A 8 -15.08 -31.49 -34.83
N THR A 9 -14.66 -30.88 -33.72
CA THR A 9 -13.53 -31.28 -32.84
C THR A 9 -12.12 -30.95 -33.37
N GLY A 10 -11.70 -29.70 -33.21
CA GLY A 10 -10.31 -29.30 -33.53
C GLY A 10 -9.79 -27.99 -32.94
N TYR A 11 -10.61 -27.20 -32.22
CA TYR A 11 -10.23 -25.83 -31.82
C TYR A 11 -10.32 -25.51 -30.32
N TRP A 12 -10.67 -26.46 -29.45
CA TRP A 12 -10.80 -26.24 -27.99
C TRP A 12 -9.73 -26.93 -27.13
N LYS A 13 -8.69 -27.52 -27.75
CA LYS A 13 -7.60 -28.23 -27.04
C LYS A 13 -6.23 -27.53 -27.08
N ARG A 14 -6.09 -26.39 -27.77
CA ARG A 14 -4.80 -25.66 -27.86
C ARG A 14 -4.65 -24.48 -26.88
N GLU A 15 -5.74 -23.93 -26.33
CA GLU A 15 -5.67 -22.83 -25.37
C GLU A 15 -5.58 -23.28 -23.90
N THR A 16 -5.80 -24.56 -23.61
CA THR A 16 -5.73 -25.13 -22.26
C THR A 16 -4.36 -25.76 -21.92
N PHE A 17 -3.40 -25.74 -22.85
CA PHE A 17 -2.08 -26.37 -22.65
C PHE A 17 -0.94 -25.38 -22.32
N GLU A 18 -1.11 -24.07 -22.57
CA GLU A 18 -0.04 -23.07 -22.34
C GLU A 18 -0.12 -22.34 -20.98
N MET A 19 -1.17 -22.54 -20.17
CA MET A 19 -1.18 -22.09 -18.76
C MET A 19 -0.45 -23.04 -17.80
N ARG A 20 0.03 -24.21 -18.27
CA ARG A 20 0.73 -25.21 -17.44
C ARG A 20 2.25 -25.04 -17.34
N LYS A 21 2.88 -24.12 -18.07
CA LYS A 21 4.36 -24.07 -18.18
C LYS A 21 5.10 -23.07 -17.29
N HIS A 22 4.41 -22.20 -16.52
CA HIS A 22 5.09 -21.20 -15.70
C HIS A 22 5.10 -21.45 -14.18
N SER A 23 4.85 -22.70 -13.75
CA SER A 23 5.08 -23.12 -12.35
C SER A 23 6.09 -24.27 -12.19
N HIS A 24 6.64 -24.80 -13.29
CA HIS A 24 7.61 -25.92 -13.23
C HIS A 24 9.04 -25.59 -13.72
N LEU A 25 9.29 -24.40 -14.30
CA LEU A 25 10.63 -24.05 -14.79
C LEU A 25 11.54 -23.32 -13.77
N LEU A 26 11.04 -22.96 -12.58
CA LEU A 26 11.88 -22.36 -11.52
C LEU A 26 12.35 -23.36 -10.45
N VAL A 27 11.78 -24.57 -10.43
CA VAL A 27 12.13 -25.64 -9.47
C VAL A 27 13.11 -26.65 -10.07
N LEU A 28 13.23 -26.73 -11.40
CA LEU A 28 14.14 -27.66 -12.09
C LEU A 28 15.55 -27.10 -12.34
N PHE A 29 15.83 -25.83 -12.01
CA PHE A 29 17.17 -25.22 -12.17
C PHE A 29 18.04 -25.26 -10.90
N LEU A 30 17.51 -25.76 -9.77
CA LEU A 30 18.22 -25.87 -8.49
C LEU A 30 18.52 -27.31 -8.04
N LEU A 31 18.32 -28.31 -8.90
CA LEU A 31 18.59 -29.73 -8.59
C LEU A 31 19.68 -30.38 -9.45
N ALA A 32 20.47 -29.59 -10.20
CA ALA A 32 21.43 -30.12 -11.18
C ALA A 32 22.92 -29.77 -10.91
N ILE A 33 23.30 -29.42 -9.67
CA ILE A 33 24.72 -29.30 -9.30
C ILE A 33 24.90 -29.87 -7.89
N GLY A 34 25.57 -31.03 -7.79
CA GLY A 34 26.16 -31.50 -6.53
C GLY A 34 25.75 -32.87 -6.00
N THR A 35 25.73 -33.92 -6.83
CA THR A 35 25.93 -35.29 -6.33
C THR A 35 27.43 -35.61 -6.33
N PHE A 36 28.03 -35.72 -5.15
CA PHE A 36 29.21 -36.56 -4.92
C PHE A 36 28.81 -37.66 -3.92
N HIS A 37 28.86 -38.89 -4.40
CA HIS A 37 28.83 -40.12 -3.60
C HIS A 37 30.03 -40.18 -2.67
N ILE A 38 29.84 -40.61 -1.41
CA ILE A 38 30.60 -41.72 -0.78
C ILE A 38 29.63 -42.52 0.12
N THR A 39 29.85 -43.81 0.13
CA THR A 39 29.05 -44.98 0.52
C THR A 39 28.94 -45.30 2.01
N HIS A 40 27.93 -46.13 2.32
CA HIS A 40 27.66 -46.95 3.51
C HIS A 40 28.85 -47.42 4.37
N ALA A 41 28.62 -47.51 5.69
CA ALA A 41 28.86 -48.73 6.49
C ALA A 41 28.08 -48.68 7.82
N GLU A 42 27.60 -49.85 8.24
CA GLU A 42 26.84 -50.19 9.44
C GLU A 42 27.72 -50.23 10.71
N GLU A 43 27.15 -50.03 11.91
CA GLU A 43 27.14 -51.01 13.03
C GLU A 43 26.69 -50.38 14.38
N GLU A 44 25.67 -51.04 14.96
CA GLU A 44 25.43 -51.44 16.36
C GLU A 44 25.35 -50.43 17.54
N ASN A 45 24.18 -50.44 18.21
CA ASN A 45 23.89 -50.82 19.62
C ASN A 45 25.02 -50.67 20.68
N GLU A 46 24.81 -50.39 21.96
CA GLU A 46 23.69 -50.21 22.88
C GLU A 46 24.36 -49.71 24.20
N VAL A 47 23.75 -48.78 24.94
CA VAL A 47 23.27 -48.97 26.34
C VAL A 47 24.15 -48.44 27.49
N ASP A 48 23.50 -47.52 28.22
CA ASP A 48 23.43 -47.23 29.67
C ASP A 48 24.66 -47.01 30.55
N ALA A 49 24.59 -45.93 31.34
CA ALA A 49 24.24 -46.01 32.77
C ALA A 49 24.85 -44.84 33.59
N SER A 50 23.96 -43.93 33.99
CA SER A 50 23.87 -43.21 35.28
C SER A 50 24.95 -43.41 36.36
N GLY A 51 25.33 -42.30 37.03
CA GLY A 51 25.95 -42.35 38.36
C GLY A 51 26.40 -41.00 38.94
N GLU A 52 25.47 -40.32 39.62
CA GLU A 52 25.61 -39.47 40.83
C GLU A 52 26.94 -38.74 41.19
N SER A 53 26.87 -37.39 41.18
CA SER A 53 27.08 -36.41 42.28
C SER A 53 28.36 -36.35 43.18
N PRO A 54 28.67 -35.15 43.76
CA PRO A 54 30.02 -34.64 44.12
C PRO A 54 30.33 -34.78 45.64
N PRO A 55 31.49 -34.32 46.20
CA PRO A 55 31.65 -32.90 46.63
C PRO A 55 33.11 -32.35 46.79
N GLY A 56 33.25 -31.03 46.97
CA GLY A 56 34.01 -30.46 48.12
C GLY A 56 35.35 -29.71 47.92
N THR A 57 35.34 -28.41 48.32
CA THR A 57 36.34 -27.68 49.17
C THR A 57 37.74 -27.32 48.57
N SER A 58 38.44 -26.21 48.85
CA SER A 58 38.53 -25.23 49.97
C SER A 58 39.63 -24.16 49.72
N GLY A 59 39.56 -23.01 50.44
CA GLY A 59 40.68 -22.13 50.95
C GLY A 59 41.58 -21.39 49.94
N ASP A 60 42.18 -20.21 50.16
CA ASP A 60 42.43 -19.40 51.35
C ASP A 60 42.93 -17.96 50.98
N SER A 61 42.59 -16.99 51.84
CA SER A 61 43.39 -15.92 52.48
C SER A 61 44.32 -14.91 51.74
N ALA A 62 44.17 -13.63 52.12
CA ALA A 62 44.90 -12.36 51.79
C ALA A 62 46.27 -12.22 52.55
N PRO A 63 46.94 -11.04 52.82
CA PRO A 63 46.74 -9.58 52.48
C PRO A 63 48.04 -8.70 52.27
N GLY A 64 47.90 -7.35 52.19
CA GLY A 64 48.92 -6.32 52.57
C GLY A 64 49.11 -5.14 51.59
N SER A 65 48.60 -3.90 51.80
CA SER A 65 49.07 -2.73 52.62
C SER A 65 50.06 -1.74 51.93
N ALA A 66 49.68 -0.45 51.86
CA ALA A 66 50.37 0.76 51.30
C ALA A 66 51.46 1.36 52.26
N PRO A 67 52.21 2.50 52.03
CA PRO A 67 51.71 3.90 51.78
C PRO A 67 52.67 4.99 51.12
N GLY A 68 52.16 6.23 50.90
CA GLY A 68 52.83 7.58 50.90
C GLY A 68 53.77 8.00 49.73
N GLY A 69 54.00 9.24 49.28
CA GLY A 69 53.62 10.64 49.60
C GLY A 69 54.71 11.63 49.07
N ALA A 70 54.35 12.89 48.72
CA ALA A 70 55.16 14.14 48.56
C ALA A 70 55.52 14.72 47.15
N THR A 71 55.55 16.06 47.15
CA THR A 71 55.55 17.13 46.10
C THR A 71 56.92 17.79 45.83
N VAL A 72 57.16 18.47 44.68
CA VAL A 72 57.94 19.76 44.49
C VAL A 72 57.69 20.39 43.08
N GLU A 73 57.63 21.73 43.00
CA GLU A 73 57.52 22.65 41.83
C GLU A 73 58.86 22.98 41.13
N GLU A 74 58.86 23.40 39.84
CA GLU A 74 59.63 24.57 39.35
C GLU A 74 59.23 25.05 37.92
N THR A 75 59.44 26.35 37.68
CA THR A 75 58.89 27.25 36.63
C THR A 75 59.85 27.59 35.46
N LYS A 76 59.34 27.86 34.23
CA LYS A 76 59.52 29.09 33.38
C LYS A 76 59.24 28.90 31.85
N SER A 77 58.18 29.58 31.35
CA SER A 77 58.00 30.51 30.19
C SER A 77 58.76 30.35 28.82
N PRO A 78 58.38 31.06 27.72
CA PRO A 78 57.28 30.81 26.76
C PRO A 78 57.74 30.79 25.27
N THR A 79 57.04 30.10 24.36
CA THR A 79 57.11 30.38 22.90
C THR A 79 55.83 29.94 22.16
N ASP A 80 55.53 30.69 21.10
CA ASP A 80 54.32 30.82 20.30
C ASP A 80 53.75 29.57 19.55
N ASP A 81 52.46 29.71 19.24
CA ASP A 81 51.66 29.17 18.11
C ASP A 81 51.57 27.66 17.83
N ALA A 82 50.35 27.11 17.99
CA ALA A 82 49.63 26.42 16.91
C ALA A 82 48.19 26.04 17.31
N ASN A 83 47.25 26.54 16.51
CA ASN A 83 45.89 26.06 16.34
C ASN A 83 45.88 24.54 16.03
N VAL A 84 45.30 23.69 16.91
CA VAL A 84 45.10 22.26 16.63
C VAL A 84 43.61 22.00 16.39
N ASP A 85 43.32 21.83 15.11
CA ASP A 85 42.15 21.19 14.53
C ASP A 85 41.61 20.02 15.39
N LYS A 86 40.40 20.20 15.95
CA LYS A 86 39.63 19.13 16.61
C LYS A 86 39.01 18.21 15.55
N SER A 87 39.84 17.50 14.80
CA SER A 87 39.34 16.40 13.96
C SER A 87 38.90 15.25 14.88
N CYS A 88 37.61 14.92 14.91
CA CYS A 88 37.15 13.69 15.55
C CYS A 88 37.62 12.48 14.72
N LYS A 89 38.66 11.81 15.20
CA LYS A 89 39.19 10.58 14.62
C LYS A 89 39.77 9.71 15.72
N ASP A 90 39.74 8.40 15.51
CA ASP A 90 40.53 7.48 16.32
C ASP A 90 42.02 7.78 16.10
N ARG A 91 42.75 7.88 17.21
CA ARG A 91 44.16 8.26 17.27
C ARG A 91 45.07 7.05 17.47
N HIS A 92 44.49 5.86 17.53
CA HIS A 92 45.22 4.61 17.71
C HIS A 92 44.62 3.50 16.83
N ASP A 93 45.47 2.69 16.21
CA ASP A 93 45.05 1.68 15.23
C ASP A 93 44.22 0.55 15.86
N LEU A 94 44.41 0.31 17.15
CA LEU A 94 43.66 -0.70 17.94
C LEU A 94 42.35 -0.18 18.54
N CYS A 95 41.94 1.06 18.28
CA CYS A 95 40.72 1.64 18.86
C CYS A 95 39.46 0.79 18.63
N LYS A 96 39.34 0.19 17.44
CA LYS A 96 38.22 -0.72 17.11
C LYS A 96 38.25 -2.00 17.92
N PHE A 97 39.43 -2.55 18.18
CA PHE A 97 39.60 -3.78 18.95
C PHE A 97 39.31 -3.54 20.44
N TRP A 98 39.81 -2.44 20.99
CA TRP A 98 39.56 -2.09 22.38
C TRP A 98 38.10 -1.74 22.65
N SER A 99 37.46 -1.00 21.74
CA SER A 99 36.00 -0.81 21.77
C SER A 99 35.26 -2.15 21.73
N PHE A 100 35.68 -3.06 20.85
CA PHE A 100 35.11 -4.40 20.71
C PHE A 100 35.19 -5.28 21.97
N ILE A 101 36.26 -5.19 22.78
CA ILE A 101 36.38 -5.95 24.03
C ILE A 101 35.79 -5.23 25.25
N GLY A 102 35.18 -4.04 25.06
CA GLY A 102 34.46 -3.31 26.11
C GLY A 102 35.23 -2.18 26.78
N GLU A 103 36.40 -1.79 26.26
CA GLU A 103 37.24 -0.75 26.87
C GLU A 103 36.59 0.62 26.92
N CYS A 104 35.60 0.90 26.06
CA CYS A 104 34.83 2.14 26.14
C CYS A 104 34.08 2.30 27.49
N ASN A 105 33.83 1.19 28.20
CA ASN A 105 33.19 1.19 29.51
C ASN A 105 34.20 1.01 30.66
N THR A 106 35.21 0.14 30.48
CA THR A 106 36.20 -0.18 31.52
C THR A 106 37.34 0.81 31.61
N ASN A 107 37.75 1.42 30.48
CA ASN A 107 38.80 2.43 30.40
C ASN A 107 38.30 3.69 29.68
N LYS A 108 37.13 4.16 30.11
CA LYS A 108 36.34 5.20 29.48
C LYS A 108 37.15 6.45 29.13
N ASN A 109 37.79 7.11 30.10
CA ASN A 109 38.46 8.40 29.86
C ASN A 109 39.59 8.29 28.82
N TRP A 110 40.40 7.23 28.86
CA TRP A 110 41.47 7.03 27.90
C TRP A 110 40.92 6.77 26.49
N MET A 111 39.88 5.92 26.42
CA MET A 111 39.21 5.54 25.19
C MET A 111 38.42 6.70 24.56
N GLU A 112 37.84 7.59 25.36
CA GLU A 112 37.14 8.77 24.84
C GLU A 112 38.11 9.79 24.25
N ASP A 113 39.33 9.92 24.80
CA ASP A 113 40.34 10.86 24.29
C ASP A 113 41.09 10.34 23.06
N HIS A 114 41.35 9.02 23.01
CA HIS A 114 42.20 8.40 21.98
C HIS A 114 41.39 7.64 20.93
N CYS A 115 40.19 7.19 21.27
CA CYS A 115 39.30 6.40 20.41
C CYS A 115 37.87 6.99 20.34
N PRO A 116 37.72 8.33 20.14
CA PRO A 116 36.44 9.01 20.26
C PRO A 116 35.41 8.58 19.19
N VAL A 117 35.87 8.02 18.06
CA VAL A 117 34.99 7.46 17.02
C VAL A 117 34.58 6.04 17.41
N SER A 118 35.54 5.20 17.80
CA SER A 118 35.27 3.82 18.20
C SER A 118 34.41 3.69 19.48
N CYS A 119 34.38 4.72 20.33
CA CYS A 119 33.55 4.77 21.54
C CYS A 119 32.34 5.70 21.45
N ASP A 120 31.94 6.10 20.23
CA ASP A 120 30.72 6.86 19.96
C ASP A 120 30.61 8.21 20.71
N VAL A 121 31.75 8.83 21.03
CA VAL A 121 31.80 10.13 21.73
C VAL A 121 31.43 11.28 20.80
N CYS A 122 31.61 11.10 19.49
CA CYS A 122 31.71 12.22 18.57
C CYS A 122 30.44 12.80 17.97
N ASN A 123 29.27 12.14 17.99
CA ASN A 123 28.06 12.74 17.43
C ASN A 123 26.79 12.01 17.86
N GLY A 124 25.79 12.76 18.33
CA GLY A 124 24.43 12.30 18.69
C GLY A 124 23.58 11.76 17.51
N VAL A 125 24.16 10.96 16.64
CA VAL A 125 23.47 10.11 15.66
C VAL A 125 23.41 8.73 16.28
N THR A 126 22.24 8.25 16.72
CA THR A 126 22.07 6.82 17.01
C THR A 126 22.33 6.05 15.72
N THR A 127 23.55 5.56 15.53
CA THR A 127 23.99 4.74 14.41
C THR A 127 23.27 3.41 14.47
N CYS A 128 22.63 3.03 13.37
CA CYS A 128 22.03 1.72 13.26
C CYS A 128 23.11 0.70 12.94
N ILE A 129 23.54 0.00 13.99
CA ILE A 129 24.54 -1.05 13.92
C ILE A 129 23.94 -2.35 14.45
N ASP A 130 24.42 -3.45 13.87
CA ASP A 130 24.22 -4.76 14.46
C ASP A 130 25.05 -4.85 15.74
N ARG A 131 24.37 -5.02 16.86
CA ARG A 131 24.94 -5.18 18.21
C ARG A 131 25.40 -6.61 18.47
N HIS A 132 25.25 -7.52 17.49
CA HIS A 132 25.70 -8.89 17.59
C HIS A 132 26.37 -9.37 16.28
N ARG A 133 27.51 -10.07 16.41
CA ARG A 133 28.30 -10.53 15.26
C ARG A 133 27.56 -11.49 14.32
N LEU A 134 26.58 -12.24 14.85
CA LEU A 134 25.78 -13.20 14.09
C LEU A 134 24.55 -12.57 13.43
N CYS A 135 24.32 -11.26 13.56
CA CYS A 135 23.16 -10.60 12.96
C CYS A 135 23.04 -10.87 11.45
N GLY A 136 24.16 -10.84 10.71
CA GLY A 136 24.16 -11.19 9.29
C GLY A 136 23.76 -12.64 9.02
N PHE A 137 24.23 -13.58 9.84
CA PHE A 137 23.86 -14.99 9.73
C PHE A 137 22.37 -15.21 10.08
N TRP A 138 21.91 -14.66 11.20
CA TRP A 138 20.52 -14.78 11.63
C TRP A 138 19.55 -14.16 10.63
N ALA A 139 19.91 -13.02 10.03
CA ALA A 139 19.15 -12.46 8.92
C ALA A 139 19.09 -13.43 7.71
N THR A 140 20.18 -14.16 7.40
CA THR A 140 20.19 -15.14 6.30
C THR A 140 19.33 -16.37 6.56
N ILE A 141 19.09 -16.71 7.83
CA ILE A 141 18.21 -17.82 8.23
C ILE A 141 16.81 -17.37 8.69
N ARG A 142 16.43 -16.13 8.33
CA ARG A 142 15.08 -15.56 8.52
C ARG A 142 14.67 -15.27 9.97
N GLU A 143 15.64 -15.08 10.85
CA GLU A 143 15.39 -14.67 12.24
C GLU A 143 14.79 -13.26 12.34
N CYS A 144 15.00 -12.40 11.33
CA CYS A 144 14.33 -11.10 11.28
C CYS A 144 12.80 -11.25 11.24
N GLU A 145 12.26 -12.34 10.69
CA GLU A 145 10.83 -12.64 10.64
C GLU A 145 10.37 -13.55 11.79
N THR A 146 11.16 -14.55 12.17
CA THR A 146 10.78 -15.54 13.20
C THR A 146 11.08 -15.09 14.62
N ASN A 147 12.04 -14.18 14.81
CA ASN A 147 12.50 -13.65 16.08
C ASN A 147 12.66 -12.11 16.04
N ALA A 148 11.67 -11.46 15.41
CA ALA A 148 11.70 -10.05 15.09
C ALA A 148 11.97 -9.15 16.31
N VAL A 149 11.41 -9.44 17.49
CA VAL A 149 11.58 -8.58 18.68
C VAL A 149 13.04 -8.47 19.12
N TRP A 150 13.74 -9.61 19.16
CA TRP A 150 15.15 -9.65 19.53
C TRP A 150 16.03 -9.09 18.41
N MET A 151 15.74 -9.50 17.18
CA MET A 151 16.50 -9.15 15.99
C MET A 151 16.39 -7.67 15.63
N LEU A 152 15.24 -7.02 15.80
CA LEU A 152 15.09 -5.59 15.52
C LEU A 152 15.80 -4.72 16.57
N SER A 153 15.95 -5.21 17.80
CA SER A 153 16.61 -4.48 18.90
C SER A 153 18.14 -4.64 18.88
N ASN A 154 18.63 -5.80 18.44
CA ASN A 154 20.05 -6.17 18.48
C ASN A 154 20.69 -6.28 17.11
N CYS A 155 19.91 -6.51 16.07
CA CYS A 155 20.36 -6.66 14.68
C CYS A 155 19.64 -5.68 13.73
N PRO A 156 19.49 -4.38 14.11
CA PRO A 156 18.70 -3.47 13.30
C PRO A 156 19.35 -3.19 11.94
N LYS A 157 20.64 -3.44 11.73
CA LYS A 157 21.27 -3.24 10.42
C LYS A 157 21.08 -4.46 9.52
N ALA A 158 21.29 -5.67 10.04
CA ALA A 158 21.05 -6.92 9.33
C ALA A 158 19.57 -7.12 9.01
N CYS A 159 18.67 -6.67 9.90
CA CYS A 159 17.23 -6.67 9.66
C CYS A 159 16.71 -5.39 9.00
N LYS A 160 17.60 -4.51 8.53
CA LYS A 160 17.25 -3.26 7.82
C LYS A 160 16.32 -2.32 8.59
N ALA A 161 16.29 -2.46 9.91
CA ALA A 161 15.47 -1.73 10.86
C ALA A 161 16.05 -0.40 11.35
N CYS A 162 17.02 0.14 10.61
CA CYS A 162 17.68 1.39 10.94
C CYS A 162 16.75 2.60 10.88
N LYS A 163 16.99 3.60 11.76
CA LYS A 163 16.47 4.98 11.62
C LYS A 163 17.01 5.60 10.32
N GLY A 164 16.40 5.23 9.20
CA GLY A 164 16.69 5.82 7.91
C GLY A 164 16.12 7.22 7.82
N ARG A 165 16.84 8.12 7.14
CA ARG A 165 16.29 9.38 6.61
C ARG A 165 15.12 9.14 5.65
N TYR A 166 14.98 7.91 5.16
CA TYR A 166 13.99 7.46 4.19
C TYR A 166 13.17 6.28 4.71
N ARG A 167 12.01 6.08 4.09
CA ARG A 167 11.15 4.92 4.29
C ARG A 167 11.84 3.65 3.76
N SER A 168 11.69 2.54 4.46
CA SER A 168 11.89 1.23 3.83
C SER A 168 10.86 1.01 2.72
N PHE A 169 11.05 0.01 1.87
CA PHE A 169 10.06 -0.31 0.83
C PHE A 169 8.87 -1.08 1.37
N ASP A 170 9.06 -1.84 2.44
CA ASP A 170 7.99 -2.61 3.12
C ASP A 170 7.31 -1.83 4.24
N GLY A 171 7.69 -0.58 4.52
CA GLY A 171 7.10 0.26 5.57
C GLY A 171 7.55 -0.06 7.00
N THR A 172 8.42 -1.06 7.20
CA THR A 172 9.02 -1.32 8.52
C THR A 172 9.76 -0.12 9.10
N CYS A 173 9.80 -0.04 10.44
CA CYS A 173 10.49 1.02 11.19
C CYS A 173 9.95 2.43 10.95
N ASN A 174 8.72 2.56 10.44
CA ASN A 174 8.00 3.82 10.52
C ASN A 174 7.75 4.17 11.99
N ASN A 175 7.14 3.26 12.74
CA ASN A 175 7.09 3.31 14.20
C ASN A 175 8.36 2.68 14.77
N LEU A 176 9.03 3.38 15.68
CA LEU A 176 10.32 2.93 16.23
C LEU A 176 10.17 1.98 17.42
N GLU A 177 9.02 2.01 18.10
CA GLU A 177 8.71 1.14 19.25
C GLU A 177 8.00 -0.14 18.79
N ARG A 178 7.20 -0.05 17.72
CA ARG A 178 6.49 -1.17 17.08
C ARG A 178 6.85 -1.26 15.59
N PRO A 179 8.04 -1.75 15.22
CA PRO A 179 8.57 -1.64 13.85
C PRO A 179 7.75 -2.27 12.73
N MET A 180 6.92 -3.26 13.04
CA MET A 180 6.07 -3.96 12.06
C MET A 180 4.70 -3.30 11.83
N ILE A 181 4.35 -2.26 12.61
CA ILE A 181 3.03 -1.66 12.51
C ILE A 181 2.88 -0.90 11.18
N GLY A 182 1.85 -1.26 10.41
CA GLY A 182 1.64 -0.72 9.07
C GLY A 182 2.63 -1.20 8.00
N SER A 183 3.50 -2.19 8.28
CA SER A 183 4.36 -2.75 7.24
C SER A 183 3.59 -3.68 6.29
N ALA A 184 4.10 -3.85 5.08
CA ALA A 184 3.64 -4.84 4.13
C ALA A 184 3.72 -6.26 4.70
N PHE A 185 2.92 -7.15 4.12
CA PHE A 185 2.77 -8.56 4.49
C PHE A 185 2.36 -8.81 5.94
N THR A 186 1.65 -7.87 6.56
CA THR A 186 1.11 -7.99 7.92
C THR A 186 -0.42 -8.10 7.93
N ALA A 187 -0.99 -8.60 9.03
CA ALA A 187 -2.43 -8.70 9.19
C ALA A 187 -3.10 -7.32 9.06
N LEU A 188 -4.24 -7.27 8.37
CA LEU A 188 -5.14 -6.13 8.45
C LEU A 188 -5.63 -6.00 9.90
N MET A 189 -5.71 -4.77 10.41
CA MET A 189 -6.28 -4.56 11.74
C MET A 189 -7.81 -4.63 11.71
N ARG A 190 -8.42 -4.78 12.89
CA ARG A 190 -9.87 -4.86 13.04
C ARG A 190 -10.38 -3.65 13.83
N LEU A 191 -11.34 -2.92 13.27
CA LEU A 191 -12.07 -1.90 14.02
C LEU A 191 -13.14 -2.53 14.91
N LYS A 192 -13.67 -3.69 14.51
CA LYS A 192 -14.61 -4.50 15.29
C LYS A 192 -14.28 -5.97 15.22
N LYS A 193 -14.70 -6.71 16.27
CA LYS A 193 -14.59 -8.17 16.28
C LYS A 193 -15.31 -8.76 15.06
N PRO A 194 -14.67 -9.64 14.27
CA PRO A 194 -15.27 -10.21 13.09
C PRO A 194 -16.43 -11.16 13.42
N LEU A 195 -17.37 -11.29 12.50
CA LEU A 195 -18.54 -12.15 12.57
C LEU A 195 -18.47 -13.26 11.51
N TYR A 196 -17.93 -14.40 11.90
CA TYR A 196 -17.95 -15.64 11.13
C TYR A 196 -19.09 -16.56 11.59
N ASP A 197 -19.71 -17.32 10.69
CA ASP A 197 -20.88 -18.17 11.01
C ASP A 197 -20.55 -19.24 12.06
N ASN A 198 -19.32 -19.76 12.03
CA ASN A 198 -18.80 -20.70 13.03
C ASN A 198 -17.90 -20.03 14.08
N GLY A 199 -17.90 -18.69 14.14
CA GLY A 199 -17.02 -17.91 15.02
C GLY A 199 -15.53 -17.93 14.66
N LEU A 200 -15.13 -18.69 13.63
CA LEU A 200 -13.72 -18.91 13.29
C LEU A 200 -13.37 -18.44 11.88
N ASN A 201 -13.95 -19.06 10.84
CA ASN A 201 -13.47 -18.87 9.47
C ASN A 201 -14.54 -19.06 8.39
N ALA A 202 -15.76 -19.46 8.76
CA ALA A 202 -16.83 -19.69 7.81
C ALA A 202 -17.45 -18.35 7.42
N PRO A 203 -17.43 -17.97 6.13
CA PRO A 203 -17.99 -16.70 5.67
C PRO A 203 -19.39 -16.45 6.23
N THR A 204 -19.72 -15.20 6.53
CA THR A 204 -21.03 -14.83 7.05
C THR A 204 -22.14 -15.30 6.11
N SER A 205 -23.21 -15.87 6.66
CA SER A 205 -24.34 -16.43 5.92
C SER A 205 -24.00 -17.59 4.98
N SER A 206 -22.94 -18.35 5.26
CA SER A 206 -22.61 -19.58 4.51
C SER A 206 -23.34 -20.82 5.04
N PHE A 207 -23.55 -20.91 6.36
CA PHE A 207 -24.28 -22.00 7.01
C PHE A 207 -25.67 -21.57 7.46
N LEU A 208 -25.75 -20.43 8.15
CA LEU A 208 -26.99 -19.94 8.76
C LEU A 208 -27.97 -19.40 7.72
N ARG A 209 -27.48 -19.05 6.52
CA ARG A 209 -28.26 -18.48 5.41
C ARG A 209 -29.17 -17.32 5.86
N SER A 210 -28.65 -16.49 6.76
CA SER A 210 -29.36 -15.36 7.37
C SER A 210 -29.44 -14.12 6.47
N ARG A 211 -28.71 -14.11 5.34
CA ARG A 211 -28.67 -13.00 4.37
C ARG A 211 -29.10 -13.48 2.98
N PRO A 212 -29.63 -12.58 2.14
CA PRO A 212 -29.90 -12.88 0.73
C PRO A 212 -28.62 -13.26 -0.02
N SER A 213 -28.78 -13.86 -1.22
CA SER A 213 -27.66 -14.04 -2.13
C SER A 213 -27.01 -12.67 -2.43
N ALA A 214 -25.67 -12.64 -2.48
CA ALA A 214 -24.93 -11.43 -2.85
C ALA A 214 -25.37 -10.90 -4.23
N ARG A 215 -25.78 -11.80 -5.14
CA ARG A 215 -26.31 -11.44 -6.45
C ARG A 215 -27.64 -10.70 -6.39
N ASP A 216 -28.59 -11.19 -5.58
CA ASP A 216 -29.88 -10.52 -5.46
C ASP A 216 -29.72 -9.17 -4.76
N ALA A 217 -28.89 -9.07 -3.73
CA ALA A 217 -28.57 -7.80 -3.09
C ALA A 217 -27.94 -6.80 -4.08
N SER A 218 -26.95 -7.24 -4.87
CA SER A 218 -26.32 -6.39 -5.90
C SER A 218 -27.34 -5.92 -6.96
N ARG A 219 -28.07 -6.86 -7.56
CA ARG A 219 -28.97 -6.59 -8.69
C ARG A 219 -30.19 -5.77 -8.28
N LEU A 220 -30.79 -6.05 -7.12
CA LEU A 220 -32.06 -5.44 -6.70
C LEU A 220 -31.85 -4.12 -5.95
N LEU A 221 -30.69 -3.91 -5.32
CA LEU A 221 -30.45 -2.72 -4.49
C LEU A 221 -29.41 -1.78 -5.08
N LEU A 222 -28.37 -2.30 -5.75
CA LEU A 222 -27.22 -1.49 -6.17
C LEU A 222 -27.17 -1.25 -7.68
N SER A 223 -27.60 -2.19 -8.52
CA SER A 223 -27.50 -2.07 -9.98
C SER A 223 -28.51 -1.05 -10.54
N SER A 224 -28.03 -0.11 -11.37
CA SER A 224 -28.88 0.87 -12.05
C SER A 224 -28.15 1.50 -13.23
N SER A 225 -28.87 1.70 -14.34
CA SER A 225 -28.39 2.48 -15.49
C SER A 225 -28.45 3.99 -15.26
N THR A 226 -29.15 4.44 -14.21
CA THR A 226 -29.27 5.86 -13.86
C THR A 226 -27.92 6.42 -13.39
N GLN A 227 -27.53 7.55 -13.96
CA GLN A 227 -26.32 8.26 -13.59
C GLN A 227 -26.68 9.60 -12.92
N ILE A 228 -26.28 9.74 -11.65
CA ILE A 228 -26.37 11.01 -10.93
C ILE A 228 -24.97 11.59 -10.90
N GLN A 229 -24.83 12.85 -11.29
CA GLN A 229 -23.53 13.51 -11.42
C GLN A 229 -23.19 14.28 -10.15
N HIS A 230 -21.91 14.27 -9.78
CA HIS A 230 -21.31 15.11 -8.75
C HIS A 230 -20.59 16.31 -9.37
N HIS A 231 -20.26 17.33 -8.58
CA HIS A 231 -19.48 18.51 -9.02
C HIS A 231 -17.97 18.23 -9.19
N SER A 232 -17.52 17.03 -8.83
CA SER A 232 -16.16 16.55 -9.12
C SER A 232 -16.15 15.71 -10.39
N ASN A 233 -14.98 15.42 -10.95
CA ASN A 233 -14.85 14.70 -12.23
C ASN A 233 -14.34 13.26 -12.07
N ALA A 234 -14.35 12.49 -13.15
CA ALA A 234 -13.96 11.09 -13.18
C ALA A 234 -12.48 10.85 -12.84
N LEU A 235 -11.61 11.86 -12.96
CA LEU A 235 -10.22 11.78 -12.49
C LEU A 235 -10.18 11.56 -10.96
N LEU A 236 -11.14 12.11 -10.21
CA LEU A 236 -11.26 11.86 -8.76
C LEU A 236 -11.50 10.37 -8.47
N MET A 237 -12.36 9.70 -9.25
CA MET A 237 -12.58 8.25 -9.12
C MET A 237 -11.29 7.48 -9.36
N GLN A 238 -10.55 7.86 -10.41
CA GLN A 238 -9.30 7.21 -10.76
C GLN A 238 -8.21 7.41 -9.70
N TRP A 239 -8.14 8.61 -9.11
CA TRP A 239 -7.26 8.91 -7.98
C TRP A 239 -7.59 8.05 -6.75
N GLY A 240 -8.89 7.89 -6.44
CA GLY A 240 -9.33 7.01 -5.35
C GLY A 240 -8.84 5.57 -5.51
N GLN A 241 -8.91 5.02 -6.73
CA GLN A 241 -8.35 3.69 -7.02
C GLN A 241 -6.83 3.66 -6.85
N PHE A 242 -6.12 4.69 -7.32
CA PHE A 242 -4.66 4.80 -7.20
C PHE A 242 -4.21 4.79 -5.74
N ILE A 243 -4.90 5.51 -4.85
CA ILE A 243 -4.64 5.51 -3.41
C ILE A 243 -5.06 4.20 -2.74
N ALA A 244 -6.18 3.59 -3.15
CA ALA A 244 -6.57 2.29 -2.64
C ALA A 244 -5.50 1.22 -2.88
N HIS A 245 -4.80 1.33 -4.02
CA HIS A 245 -3.70 0.46 -4.42
C HIS A 245 -2.37 0.82 -3.76
N ASP A 246 -2.20 2.02 -3.21
CA ASP A 246 -1.07 2.34 -2.34
C ASP A 246 -1.26 1.65 -0.98
N LEU A 247 -2.43 1.84 -0.37
CA LEU A 247 -2.69 1.40 1.00
C LEU A 247 -2.90 -0.11 1.16
N SER A 248 -3.50 -0.78 0.17
CA SER A 248 -3.88 -2.18 0.40
C SER A 248 -3.95 -3.10 -0.81
N LYS A 249 -3.54 -4.34 -0.58
CA LYS A 249 -3.70 -5.48 -1.48
C LYS A 249 -3.89 -6.75 -0.66
N THR A 250 -4.94 -7.52 -0.93
CA THR A 250 -5.17 -8.81 -0.26
C THR A 250 -4.94 -9.93 -1.26
N THR A 251 -4.08 -10.89 -0.90
CA THR A 251 -3.80 -12.05 -1.76
C THR A 251 -5.06 -12.87 -1.95
N MET A 252 -5.30 -13.30 -3.19
CA MET A 252 -6.37 -14.22 -3.54
C MET A 252 -5.84 -15.26 -4.52
N LEU A 253 -6.42 -16.45 -4.50
CA LEU A 253 -6.22 -17.42 -5.58
C LEU A 253 -6.91 -16.92 -6.86
N ASN A 254 -6.54 -17.52 -8.00
CA ASN A 254 -7.21 -17.23 -9.26
C ASN A 254 -8.68 -17.67 -9.18
N ASN A 255 -9.61 -16.75 -9.49
CA ASN A 255 -11.05 -17.05 -9.52
C ASN A 255 -11.41 -18.22 -10.46
N GLN A 256 -10.59 -18.50 -11.49
CA GLN A 256 -10.79 -19.66 -12.37
C GLN A 256 -10.69 -20.99 -11.61
N GLU A 257 -9.93 -21.07 -10.51
CA GLU A 257 -9.90 -22.24 -9.63
C GLU A 257 -11.23 -22.45 -8.89
N CYS A 258 -12.10 -21.44 -8.88
CA CYS A 258 -13.45 -21.48 -8.29
C CYS A 258 -14.56 -21.61 -9.35
N ALA A 259 -14.22 -21.75 -10.64
CA ALA A 259 -15.18 -21.84 -11.75
C ALA A 259 -16.12 -23.06 -11.64
N ALA A 260 -15.70 -24.11 -10.94
CA ALA A 260 -16.52 -25.30 -10.68
C ALA A 260 -17.63 -25.06 -9.62
N CYS A 261 -17.70 -23.88 -9.01
CA CYS A 261 -18.67 -23.54 -7.95
C CYS A 261 -18.63 -24.47 -6.73
N THR A 262 -17.51 -25.14 -6.49
CA THR A 262 -17.28 -25.95 -5.30
C THR A 262 -16.44 -25.17 -4.30
N SER A 263 -16.47 -25.57 -3.03
CA SER A 263 -15.71 -24.92 -1.96
C SER A 263 -14.18 -25.01 -2.16
N ASN A 264 -13.68 -25.95 -2.99
CA ASN A 264 -12.25 -26.18 -3.24
C ASN A 264 -11.44 -26.20 -1.92
N LYS A 265 -11.76 -27.14 -1.02
CA LYS A 265 -11.17 -27.25 0.32
C LYS A 265 -11.27 -25.94 1.14
N GLY A 266 -12.39 -25.23 1.03
CA GLY A 266 -12.63 -23.98 1.78
C GLY A 266 -11.92 -22.75 1.21
N ARG A 267 -11.41 -22.80 -0.03
CA ARG A 267 -10.70 -21.70 -0.71
C ARG A 267 -11.60 -20.87 -1.64
N CYS A 268 -12.80 -21.36 -1.93
CA CYS A 268 -13.79 -20.67 -2.76
C CYS A 268 -15.06 -20.34 -1.96
N THR A 269 -15.70 -19.22 -2.27
CA THR A 269 -16.94 -18.74 -1.66
C THR A 269 -17.90 -18.24 -2.75
N SER A 270 -18.14 -19.09 -3.74
CA SER A 270 -18.92 -18.74 -4.93
C SER A 270 -20.35 -18.28 -4.59
N VAL A 271 -20.85 -17.33 -5.39
CA VAL A 271 -22.21 -16.79 -5.25
C VAL A 271 -23.14 -17.60 -6.14
N PHE A 272 -23.98 -18.45 -5.55
CA PHE A 272 -24.93 -19.26 -6.32
C PHE A 272 -26.02 -18.39 -6.96
N LEU A 273 -26.35 -18.72 -8.20
CA LEU A 273 -27.25 -17.97 -9.05
C LEU A 273 -28.62 -18.65 -9.15
N SER A 274 -29.68 -17.84 -9.14
CA SER A 274 -31.02 -18.33 -9.48
C SER A 274 -31.12 -18.60 -10.98
N ARG A 275 -31.89 -19.62 -11.36
CA ARG A 275 -32.28 -19.85 -12.77
C ARG A 275 -33.11 -18.71 -13.35
N SER A 276 -33.75 -17.92 -12.49
CA SER A 276 -34.49 -16.72 -12.88
C SER A 276 -33.61 -15.46 -12.99
N ASP A 277 -32.29 -15.56 -12.79
CA ASP A 277 -31.40 -14.41 -13.01
C ASP A 277 -31.41 -14.03 -14.49
N PRO A 278 -31.74 -12.77 -14.84
CA PRO A 278 -31.94 -12.37 -16.22
C PRO A 278 -30.64 -12.37 -17.05
N THR A 279 -29.48 -12.21 -16.41
CA THR A 279 -28.19 -12.13 -17.11
C THR A 279 -27.44 -13.45 -17.01
N PHE A 280 -27.44 -14.05 -15.82
CA PHE A 280 -26.57 -15.17 -15.48
C PHE A 280 -27.32 -16.47 -15.18
N GLY A 281 -28.64 -16.56 -15.39
CA GLY A 281 -29.44 -17.75 -15.06
C GLY A 281 -29.00 -19.07 -15.73
N ARG A 282 -28.23 -18.96 -16.82
CA ARG A 282 -27.57 -20.12 -17.47
C ARG A 282 -26.40 -20.69 -16.66
N PHE A 283 -25.73 -19.87 -15.85
CA PHE A 283 -24.61 -20.27 -15.01
C PHE A 283 -25.08 -20.75 -13.64
N MET A 284 -24.27 -21.59 -12.99
CA MET A 284 -24.57 -22.10 -11.65
C MET A 284 -24.19 -21.11 -10.55
N CYS A 285 -23.05 -20.43 -10.71
CA CYS A 285 -22.56 -19.45 -9.75
C CYS A 285 -21.71 -18.37 -10.42
N LEU A 286 -21.46 -17.29 -9.70
CA LEU A 286 -20.31 -16.42 -9.92
C LEU A 286 -19.13 -16.94 -9.07
N PRO A 287 -17.97 -17.23 -9.69
CA PRO A 287 -16.81 -17.72 -8.96
C PRO A 287 -16.16 -16.61 -8.14
N VAL A 288 -15.94 -16.89 -6.85
CA VAL A 288 -15.25 -15.95 -5.94
C VAL A 288 -14.23 -16.73 -5.12
N ALA A 289 -12.94 -16.43 -5.34
CA ALA A 289 -11.87 -16.93 -4.50
C ALA A 289 -11.83 -16.19 -3.17
N ARG A 290 -11.65 -16.93 -2.08
CA ARG A 290 -11.45 -16.34 -0.74
C ARG A 290 -10.09 -15.69 -0.64
N SER A 291 -10.00 -14.68 0.21
CA SER A 291 -8.74 -14.03 0.54
C SER A 291 -7.83 -14.98 1.32
N THR A 292 -6.54 -15.01 1.00
CA THR A 292 -5.56 -15.86 1.70
C THR A 292 -5.49 -15.46 3.17
N PRO A 293 -5.55 -16.43 4.11
CA PRO A 293 -5.49 -16.11 5.52
C PRO A 293 -4.06 -15.82 5.97
N VAL A 294 -3.92 -15.08 7.07
CA VAL A 294 -2.69 -15.07 7.87
C VAL A 294 -2.46 -16.49 8.39
N CYS A 295 -1.22 -16.97 8.30
CA CYS A 295 -0.84 -18.32 8.74
C CYS A 295 -1.24 -18.54 10.22
N GLY A 296 -1.77 -19.73 10.53
CA GLY A 296 -2.23 -20.08 11.88
C GLY A 296 -3.59 -19.52 12.28
N THR A 297 -4.20 -18.63 11.50
CA THR A 297 -5.52 -18.04 11.82
C THR A 297 -6.70 -18.83 11.27
N GLY A 298 -7.86 -18.72 11.92
CA GLY A 298 -9.08 -19.43 11.51
C GLY A 298 -9.10 -20.91 11.90
N VAL A 299 -8.28 -21.30 12.87
CA VAL A 299 -8.21 -22.66 13.45
C VAL A 299 -8.70 -22.61 14.90
N THR A 300 -7.96 -21.93 15.79
CA THR A 300 -8.32 -21.72 17.20
C THR A 300 -8.78 -20.29 17.49
N ASN A 301 -8.35 -19.33 16.67
CA ASN A 301 -8.83 -17.94 16.66
C ASN A 301 -9.56 -17.64 15.33
N PHE A 302 -10.15 -16.45 15.23
CA PHE A 302 -10.79 -16.02 14.00
C PHE A 302 -9.77 -15.85 12.86
N ARG A 303 -10.23 -16.09 11.63
CA ARG A 303 -9.46 -15.97 10.40
C ARG A 303 -9.11 -14.51 10.16
N GLU A 304 -7.82 -14.24 9.99
CA GLU A 304 -7.35 -12.92 9.55
C GLU A 304 -6.84 -12.93 8.13
N GLN A 305 -6.86 -11.77 7.49
CA GLN A 305 -6.33 -11.55 6.15
C GLN A 305 -5.15 -10.59 6.26
N PHE A 306 -4.15 -10.75 5.41
CA PHE A 306 -2.99 -9.86 5.41
C PHE A 306 -3.03 -8.87 4.24
N ASN A 307 -2.35 -7.76 4.45
CA ASN A 307 -2.08 -6.74 3.46
C ASN A 307 -0.71 -6.99 2.84
N GLU A 308 -0.61 -7.11 1.52
CA GLU A 308 0.67 -7.19 0.81
C GLU A 308 1.35 -5.81 0.66
N ASN A 309 0.62 -4.72 0.87
CA ASN A 309 1.14 -3.36 0.70
C ASN A 309 1.42 -2.69 2.05
N THR A 310 2.21 -1.61 2.02
CA THR A 310 2.40 -0.76 3.19
C THR A 310 1.09 -0.04 3.53
N ALA A 311 0.90 0.31 4.81
CA ALA A 311 -0.30 1.03 5.25
C ALA A 311 -0.18 2.56 5.11
N PHE A 312 0.92 3.04 4.52
CA PHE A 312 1.24 4.45 4.38
C PHE A 312 0.89 4.95 2.99
N ILE A 313 0.67 6.25 2.84
CA ILE A 313 0.65 6.87 1.51
C ILE A 313 2.10 7.23 1.18
N ASP A 314 2.82 6.31 0.55
CA ASP A 314 4.25 6.43 0.27
C ASP A 314 4.63 6.15 -1.18
N GLY A 315 3.63 5.94 -2.05
CA GLY A 315 3.86 5.62 -3.45
C GLY A 315 4.23 4.17 -3.69
N SER A 316 3.93 3.23 -2.79
CA SER A 316 4.22 1.80 -2.93
C SER A 316 3.64 1.21 -4.22
N MET A 317 2.52 1.73 -4.73
CA MET A 317 1.97 1.32 -6.03
C MET A 317 2.87 1.71 -7.24
N ILE A 318 3.81 2.63 -7.05
CA ILE A 318 4.84 3.00 -8.03
C ILE A 318 6.13 2.22 -7.75
N TYR A 319 6.54 2.18 -6.48
CA TYR A 319 7.87 1.71 -6.07
C TYR A 319 7.93 0.24 -5.65
N GLY A 320 6.80 -0.44 -5.45
CA GLY A 320 6.74 -1.77 -4.84
C GLY A 320 6.70 -1.71 -3.30
N SER A 321 6.39 -2.85 -2.69
CA SER A 321 6.26 -3.02 -1.24
C SER A 321 7.36 -3.92 -0.65
N SER A 322 8.43 -4.17 -1.43
CA SER A 322 9.60 -4.93 -0.98
C SER A 322 10.88 -4.45 -1.67
N ASP A 323 12.03 -4.72 -1.05
CA ASP A 323 13.33 -4.43 -1.65
C ASP A 323 13.56 -5.21 -2.96
N ARG A 324 12.95 -6.40 -3.10
CA ARG A 324 13.10 -7.24 -4.29
C ARG A 324 12.42 -6.63 -5.51
N ASP A 325 11.38 -5.84 -5.30
CA ASP A 325 10.66 -5.15 -6.37
C ASP A 325 11.55 -4.14 -7.10
N GLN A 326 12.58 -3.59 -6.43
CA GLN A 326 13.48 -2.62 -7.04
C GLN A 326 14.22 -3.17 -8.26
N PHE A 327 14.53 -4.47 -8.29
CA PHE A 327 15.16 -5.09 -9.46
C PHE A 327 14.30 -5.01 -10.71
N LEU A 328 12.97 -4.95 -10.56
CA LEU A 328 12.03 -4.90 -11.67
C LEU A 328 11.90 -3.49 -12.24
N PHE A 329 11.89 -2.44 -11.40
CA PHE A 329 11.50 -1.10 -11.81
C PHE A 329 12.58 -0.03 -11.69
N ARG A 330 13.72 -0.27 -11.03
CA ARG A 330 14.75 0.75 -10.75
C ARG A 330 16.01 0.62 -11.61
N GLN A 331 16.57 1.75 -12.03
CA GLN A 331 17.85 1.87 -12.73
C GLN A 331 18.62 3.10 -12.20
N GLY A 332 19.51 2.87 -11.23
CA GLY A 332 20.27 3.94 -10.56
C GLY A 332 19.35 4.91 -9.83
N ALA A 333 19.45 6.21 -10.15
CA ALA A 333 18.58 7.25 -9.62
C ALA A 333 17.15 7.25 -10.20
N PHE A 334 16.92 6.51 -11.28
CA PHE A 334 15.69 6.58 -12.08
C PHE A 334 14.86 5.31 -11.96
N LEU A 335 13.58 5.42 -12.31
CA LEU A 335 12.76 4.27 -12.67
C LEU A 335 13.04 3.87 -14.13
N LYS A 336 13.09 2.57 -14.39
CA LYS A 336 13.26 1.99 -15.73
C LYS A 336 12.14 2.47 -16.63
N THR A 337 12.49 2.78 -17.87
CA THR A 337 11.52 3.21 -18.88
C THR A 337 11.74 2.50 -20.19
N LYS A 338 10.70 2.47 -21.01
CA LYS A 338 10.75 2.00 -22.39
C LYS A 338 10.15 3.07 -23.30
N LEU A 339 10.84 3.35 -24.41
CA LEU A 339 10.33 4.23 -25.45
C LEU A 339 9.43 3.41 -26.39
N ILE A 340 8.17 3.82 -26.53
CA ILE A 340 7.20 3.20 -27.44
C ILE A 340 6.51 4.33 -28.19
N ASN A 341 6.55 4.31 -29.52
CA ASN A 341 5.98 5.37 -30.38
C ASN A 341 6.41 6.78 -29.94
N ASN A 342 7.71 6.95 -29.68
CA ASN A 342 8.35 8.19 -29.20
C ASN A 342 7.80 8.73 -27.86
N ARG A 343 7.20 7.87 -27.03
CA ARG A 343 6.69 8.20 -25.70
C ARG A 343 7.33 7.33 -24.63
N VAL A 344 7.53 7.92 -23.47
CA VAL A 344 8.17 7.26 -22.32
C VAL A 344 7.10 6.53 -21.50
N PHE A 345 7.26 5.22 -21.35
CA PHE A 345 6.40 4.37 -20.54
C PHE A 345 7.23 3.60 -19.50
N PRO A 346 6.60 3.04 -18.45
CA PRO A 346 7.19 1.95 -17.68
C PRO A 346 7.59 0.78 -18.59
N PRO A 347 8.41 -0.17 -18.11
CA PRO A 347 8.63 -1.42 -18.83
C PRO A 347 7.29 -2.09 -19.14
N VAL A 348 7.22 -2.83 -20.26
CA VAL A 348 6.01 -3.57 -20.64
C VAL A 348 6.28 -5.06 -20.69
N ASP A 349 5.31 -5.86 -20.25
CA ASP A 349 5.37 -7.31 -20.33
C ASP A 349 5.07 -7.83 -21.75
N LYS A 350 5.05 -9.15 -21.92
CA LYS A 350 4.75 -9.81 -23.20
C LYS A 350 3.32 -9.55 -23.71
N ASN A 351 2.42 -9.16 -22.82
CA ASN A 351 1.01 -8.86 -23.13
C ASN A 351 0.78 -7.36 -23.35
N ASN A 352 1.85 -6.55 -23.45
CA ASN A 352 1.81 -5.09 -23.55
C ASN A 352 1.14 -4.40 -22.34
N ASN A 353 1.20 -5.02 -21.15
CA ASN A 353 0.82 -4.39 -19.90
C ASN A 353 1.99 -3.57 -19.35
N VAL A 354 1.70 -2.44 -18.71
CA VAL A 354 2.73 -1.68 -17.99
C VAL A 354 3.13 -2.42 -16.72
N VAL A 355 4.42 -2.40 -16.42
CA VAL A 355 5.02 -3.05 -15.27
C VAL A 355 5.32 -1.96 -14.23
N ALA A 356 4.71 -2.08 -13.04
CA ALA A 356 4.75 -1.09 -11.96
C ALA A 356 4.83 -1.77 -10.59
N GLY A 357 4.99 -0.97 -9.53
CA GLY A 357 5.02 -1.42 -8.13
C GLY A 357 3.81 -2.23 -7.66
N ASP A 358 2.67 -2.07 -8.32
CA ASP A 358 1.45 -2.83 -8.06
C ASP A 358 1.00 -3.58 -9.34
N ASP A 359 0.75 -4.88 -9.22
CA ASP A 359 0.37 -5.76 -10.33
C ASP A 359 -1.04 -5.48 -10.88
N ARG A 360 -1.86 -4.70 -10.15
CA ARG A 360 -3.19 -4.28 -10.57
C ARG A 360 -3.18 -2.98 -11.38
N ALA A 361 -2.00 -2.40 -11.67
CA ALA A 361 -1.85 -1.18 -12.46
C ALA A 361 -2.62 -1.19 -13.80
N ASN A 362 -2.83 -2.38 -14.37
CA ASN A 362 -3.48 -2.59 -15.67
C ASN A 362 -4.98 -2.92 -15.59
N ILE A 363 -5.61 -2.90 -14.41
CA ILE A 363 -7.05 -3.21 -14.27
C ILE A 363 -7.91 -2.33 -15.19
N PHE A 364 -7.52 -1.06 -15.36
CA PHE A 364 -8.16 -0.13 -16.28
C PHE A 364 -7.12 0.83 -16.85
N VAL A 365 -7.24 1.21 -18.13
CA VAL A 365 -6.31 2.12 -18.82
C VAL A 365 -6.14 3.48 -18.13
N GLY A 366 -7.16 3.97 -17.44
CA GLY A 366 -7.06 5.21 -16.65
C GLY A 366 -6.12 5.07 -15.45
N LEU A 367 -6.10 3.89 -14.81
CA LEU A 367 -5.17 3.60 -13.72
C LEU A 367 -3.74 3.51 -14.25
N ALA A 368 -3.54 2.73 -15.32
CA ALA A 368 -2.24 2.61 -15.98
C ALA A 368 -1.69 3.99 -16.39
N SER A 369 -2.55 4.91 -16.84
CA SER A 369 -2.18 6.29 -17.17
C SER A 369 -1.59 7.05 -15.97
N LEU A 370 -2.13 6.87 -14.76
CA LEU A 370 -1.57 7.49 -13.55
C LEU A 370 -0.23 6.87 -13.15
N HIS A 371 -0.05 5.55 -13.30
CA HIS A 371 1.26 4.92 -13.08
C HIS A 371 2.33 5.48 -14.04
N VAL A 372 2.00 5.66 -15.32
CA VAL A 372 2.89 6.28 -16.32
C VAL A 372 3.23 7.72 -15.91
N LEU A 373 2.22 8.51 -15.54
CA LEU A 373 2.38 9.91 -15.14
C LEU A 373 3.34 10.05 -13.95
N TYR A 374 3.14 9.28 -12.89
CA TYR A 374 3.98 9.38 -11.69
C TYR A 374 5.38 8.79 -11.87
N LEU A 375 5.56 7.79 -12.75
CA LEU A 375 6.88 7.34 -13.15
C LEU A 375 7.66 8.45 -13.86
N ARG A 376 7.01 9.17 -14.79
CA ARG A 376 7.62 10.32 -15.48
C ARG A 376 7.96 11.43 -14.50
N GLN A 377 7.06 11.70 -13.54
CA GLN A 377 7.30 12.70 -12.51
C GLN A 377 8.51 12.34 -11.64
N HIS A 378 8.66 11.09 -11.22
CA HIS A 378 9.85 10.64 -10.49
C HIS A 378 11.13 10.92 -11.29
N ASN A 379 11.19 10.48 -12.55
CA ASN A 379 12.39 10.64 -13.38
C ASN A 379 12.73 12.11 -13.65
N ARG A 380 11.72 12.98 -13.83
CA ARG A 380 11.91 14.43 -13.96
C ARG A 380 12.54 15.02 -12.69
N ILE A 381 12.05 14.62 -11.52
CA ILE A 381 12.58 15.07 -10.22
C ILE A 381 14.02 14.59 -10.05
N ALA A 382 14.30 13.31 -10.30
CA ALA A 382 15.64 12.74 -10.20
C ALA A 382 16.66 13.48 -11.09
N ALA A 383 16.33 13.72 -12.35
CA ALA A 383 17.18 14.48 -13.28
C ALA A 383 17.40 15.93 -12.81
N THR A 384 16.42 16.54 -12.14
CA THR A 384 16.55 17.90 -11.62
C THR A 384 17.42 17.94 -10.37
N LEU A 385 17.25 17.01 -9.44
CA LEU A 385 18.07 16.91 -8.24
C LEU A 385 19.53 16.58 -8.56
N GLN A 386 19.82 15.78 -9.59
CA GLN A 386 21.20 15.56 -10.07
C GLN A 386 21.86 16.85 -10.56
N ARG A 387 21.10 17.75 -11.21
CA ARG A 387 21.64 19.04 -11.66
C ARG A 387 21.85 20.01 -10.50
N VAL A 388 20.92 20.03 -9.54
CA VAL A 388 20.99 20.89 -8.35
C VAL A 388 22.11 20.45 -7.41
N ASN A 389 22.29 19.14 -7.25
CA ASN A 389 23.30 18.53 -6.38
C ASN A 389 24.17 17.52 -7.16
N PRO A 390 25.16 17.97 -7.95
CA PRO A 390 26.01 17.09 -8.75
C PRO A 390 26.84 16.09 -7.93
N HIS A 391 27.02 16.36 -6.64
CA HIS A 391 27.78 15.52 -5.70
C HIS A 391 26.94 14.38 -5.09
N TRP A 392 25.61 14.37 -5.27
CA TRP A 392 24.77 13.29 -4.78
C TRP A 392 24.95 12.02 -5.61
N ASP A 393 25.10 10.89 -4.92
CA ASP A 393 25.07 9.59 -5.57
C ASP A 393 23.67 9.20 -6.07
N GLN A 394 23.60 8.10 -6.83
CA GLN A 394 22.36 7.62 -7.43
C GLN A 394 21.34 7.15 -6.39
N GLU A 395 21.78 6.65 -5.24
CA GLU A 395 20.90 6.19 -4.15
C GLU A 395 20.20 7.36 -3.47
N ARG A 396 20.97 8.39 -3.13
CA ARG A 396 20.52 9.65 -2.56
C ARG A 396 19.48 10.31 -3.45
N VAL A 397 19.75 10.44 -4.75
CA VAL A 397 18.83 11.05 -5.72
C VAL A 397 17.53 10.26 -5.81
N PHE A 398 17.60 8.93 -5.93
CA PHE A 398 16.42 8.09 -6.00
C PHE A 398 15.54 8.26 -4.76
N HIS A 399 16.14 8.18 -3.57
CA HIS A 399 15.40 8.24 -2.32
C HIS A 399 14.83 9.63 -2.02
N GLU A 400 15.53 10.73 -2.34
CA GLU A 400 14.93 12.07 -2.28
C GLU A 400 13.80 12.24 -3.30
N SER A 401 13.96 11.72 -4.51
CA SER A 401 12.89 11.77 -5.53
C SER A 401 11.66 10.99 -5.10
N ARG A 402 11.83 9.77 -4.59
CA ARG A 402 10.76 8.93 -4.00
C ARG A 402 10.06 9.66 -2.85
N LYS A 403 10.83 10.28 -1.96
CA LYS A 403 10.32 11.03 -0.81
C LYS A 403 9.47 12.25 -1.24
N ILE A 404 9.93 13.01 -2.23
CA ILE A 404 9.17 14.14 -2.79
C ILE A 404 7.89 13.64 -3.46
N VAL A 405 7.95 12.59 -4.28
CA VAL A 405 6.75 12.01 -4.93
C VAL A 405 5.74 11.51 -3.90
N GLY A 406 6.19 10.82 -2.83
CA GLY A 406 5.33 10.43 -1.73
C GLY A 406 4.63 11.63 -1.09
N ALA A 407 5.37 12.72 -0.85
CA ALA A 407 4.79 13.97 -0.33
C ALA A 407 3.79 14.62 -1.30
N MET A 408 4.02 14.56 -2.62
CA MET A 408 3.05 15.02 -3.63
C MET A 408 1.73 14.25 -3.53
N ILE A 409 1.80 12.92 -3.43
CA ILE A 409 0.63 12.03 -3.34
C ILE A 409 -0.11 12.28 -2.02
N GLN A 410 0.60 12.37 -0.90
CA GLN A 410 0.06 12.71 0.42
C GLN A 410 -0.70 14.04 0.39
N ARG A 411 -0.05 15.08 -0.14
CA ARG A 411 -0.64 16.42 -0.25
C ARG A 411 -1.90 16.39 -1.11
N ILE A 412 -1.83 15.95 -2.36
CA ILE A 412 -2.99 15.92 -3.28
C ILE A 412 -4.14 15.13 -2.67
N THR A 413 -3.84 14.02 -2.00
CA THR A 413 -4.88 13.20 -1.35
C THR A 413 -5.60 13.96 -0.24
N PHE A 414 -4.87 14.64 0.65
CA PHE A 414 -5.46 15.31 1.81
C PHE A 414 -6.01 16.71 1.50
N THR A 415 -5.51 17.41 0.48
CA THR A 415 -5.94 18.78 0.17
C THR A 415 -6.93 18.88 -1.00
N GLU A 416 -6.89 17.94 -1.94
CA GLU A 416 -7.75 17.99 -3.13
C GLU A 416 -8.76 16.83 -3.21
N TYR A 417 -8.38 15.61 -2.82
CA TYR A 417 -9.25 14.44 -2.93
C TYR A 417 -10.20 14.24 -1.74
N LEU A 418 -9.66 14.08 -0.52
CA LEU A 418 -10.46 13.74 0.67
C LEU A 418 -11.54 14.79 1.00
N PRO A 419 -11.30 16.11 0.88
CA PRO A 419 -12.37 17.10 1.08
C PRO A 419 -13.55 16.93 0.12
N LYS A 420 -13.32 16.42 -1.11
CA LYS A 420 -14.40 16.14 -2.08
C LYS A 420 -15.12 14.83 -1.80
N VAL A 421 -14.44 13.87 -1.16
CA VAL A 421 -15.05 12.59 -0.77
C VAL A 421 -15.92 12.77 0.47
N LEU A 422 -15.41 13.46 1.49
CA LEU A 422 -16.03 13.60 2.80
C LEU A 422 -16.92 14.85 2.92
N GLY A 423 -16.80 15.82 2.01
CA GLY A 423 -17.54 17.07 2.06
C GLY A 423 -17.32 17.78 3.39
N VAL A 424 -18.40 18.27 3.99
CA VAL A 424 -18.34 18.96 5.29
C VAL A 424 -17.84 18.09 6.45
N ALA A 425 -17.88 16.75 6.32
CA ALA A 425 -17.37 15.84 7.35
C ALA A 425 -15.83 15.77 7.41
N PHE A 426 -15.11 16.33 6.42
CA PHE A 426 -13.65 16.30 6.40
C PHE A 426 -13.04 16.94 7.66
N GLU A 427 -13.53 18.11 8.08
CA GLU A 427 -12.96 18.82 9.23
C GLU A 427 -13.25 18.12 10.55
N GLU A 428 -14.45 17.58 10.72
CA GLU A 428 -14.81 16.81 11.92
C GLU A 428 -13.99 15.50 12.01
N ARG A 429 -13.87 14.78 10.89
CA ARG A 429 -13.32 13.41 10.90
C ARG A 429 -11.81 13.35 10.78
N ILE A 430 -11.20 14.26 10.02
CA ILE A 430 -9.75 14.30 9.77
C ILE A 430 -9.14 15.56 10.39
N GLY A 431 -9.68 16.73 10.03
CA GLY A 431 -9.23 18.03 10.54
C GLY A 431 -7.76 18.35 10.26
N ALA A 432 -7.24 19.37 10.94
CA ALA A 432 -5.84 19.75 10.88
C ALA A 432 -4.89 18.65 11.40
N TYR A 433 -3.64 18.64 10.92
CA TYR A 433 -2.63 17.69 11.37
C TYR A 433 -2.08 18.08 12.75
N PRO A 434 -2.25 17.25 13.79
CA PRO A 434 -1.79 17.57 15.16
C PRO A 434 -0.31 17.27 15.39
N GLY A 435 0.37 16.63 14.44
CA GLY A 435 1.70 16.06 14.64
C GLY A 435 1.69 14.52 14.63
N TYR A 436 2.88 13.94 14.58
CA TYR A 436 3.06 12.48 14.60
C TYR A 436 2.83 11.96 16.01
N ASP A 437 2.01 10.93 16.15
CA ASP A 437 1.75 10.22 17.39
C ASP A 437 2.23 8.76 17.27
N PRO A 438 3.29 8.36 18.00
CA PRO A 438 3.80 6.98 17.97
C PRO A 438 2.82 5.95 18.55
N ASN A 439 1.78 6.36 19.27
CA ASN A 439 0.76 5.45 19.81
C ASN A 439 -0.38 5.16 18.81
N THR A 440 -0.48 5.95 17.74
CA THR A 440 -1.49 5.74 16.69
C THR A 440 -1.09 4.55 15.82
N ASP A 441 -2.00 3.57 15.65
CA ASP A 441 -1.80 2.42 14.76
C ASP A 441 -2.17 2.80 13.31
N PRO A 442 -1.21 2.92 12.36
CA PRO A 442 -1.51 3.29 10.98
C PRO A 442 -2.03 2.13 10.13
N SER A 443 -2.04 0.89 10.66
CA SER A 443 -2.40 -0.31 9.89
C SER A 443 -3.76 -0.17 9.20
N VAL A 444 -3.89 -0.73 8.00
CA VAL A 444 -5.16 -0.66 7.27
C VAL A 444 -6.20 -1.54 7.94
N ALA A 445 -7.34 -0.94 8.26
CA ALA A 445 -8.50 -1.65 8.78
C ALA A 445 -9.08 -2.58 7.70
N ASN A 446 -9.41 -3.79 8.12
CA ASN A 446 -10.01 -4.78 7.23
C ASN A 446 -11.32 -4.24 6.62
N GLU A 447 -12.11 -3.53 7.41
CA GLU A 447 -13.42 -3.02 7.02
C GLU A 447 -13.32 -1.78 6.11
N PHE A 448 -12.21 -1.06 6.18
CA PHE A 448 -11.87 -0.02 5.20
C PHE A 448 -11.63 -0.62 3.81
N THR A 449 -10.75 -1.62 3.69
CA THR A 449 -10.37 -2.18 2.37
C THR A 449 -11.40 -3.17 1.80
N SER A 450 -12.08 -3.95 2.65
CA SER A 450 -13.06 -4.94 2.21
C SER A 450 -14.44 -4.35 1.92
N CYS A 451 -14.77 -3.18 2.48
CA CYS A 451 -16.08 -2.54 2.31
C CYS A 451 -15.99 -1.03 2.05
N ALA A 452 -15.51 -0.21 3.00
CA ALA A 452 -15.78 1.23 2.97
C ALA A 452 -15.15 1.95 1.77
N PHE A 453 -13.87 1.72 1.48
CA PHE A 453 -13.15 2.38 0.39
C PHE A 453 -13.45 1.79 -1.00
N ARG A 454 -14.41 0.85 -1.08
CA ARG A 454 -14.94 0.30 -2.34
C ARG A 454 -16.09 1.11 -2.94
N PHE A 455 -16.52 2.19 -2.28
CA PHE A 455 -17.55 3.10 -2.81
C PHE A 455 -17.21 3.60 -4.22
N GLY A 456 -15.91 3.75 -4.53
CA GLY A 456 -15.41 4.15 -5.86
C GLY A 456 -15.88 3.25 -7.01
N HIS A 457 -16.24 1.99 -6.74
CA HIS A 457 -16.82 1.11 -7.76
C HIS A 457 -18.18 1.60 -8.28
N GLY A 458 -18.94 2.32 -7.46
CA GLY A 458 -20.17 2.99 -7.90
C GLY A 458 -19.92 4.24 -8.74
N MET A 459 -18.71 4.80 -8.70
CA MET A 459 -18.34 5.98 -9.49
C MET A 459 -17.90 5.65 -10.92
N ILE A 460 -17.70 4.35 -11.21
CA ILE A 460 -17.33 3.87 -12.55
C ILE A 460 -18.45 4.20 -13.55
N GLN A 461 -18.05 4.78 -14.67
CA GLN A 461 -18.91 5.08 -15.82
C GLN A 461 -18.71 4.05 -16.93
N GLU A 462 -19.68 3.96 -17.84
CA GLU A 462 -19.62 2.97 -18.93
C GLU A 462 -18.73 3.39 -20.10
N PHE A 463 -18.43 4.69 -20.22
CA PHE A 463 -17.65 5.24 -21.33
C PHE A 463 -16.76 6.41 -20.86
N TYR A 464 -15.54 6.47 -21.39
CA TYR A 464 -14.60 7.55 -21.11
C TYR A 464 -14.14 8.19 -22.43
N PRO A 465 -14.38 9.49 -22.63
CA PRO A 465 -13.99 10.17 -23.87
C PRO A 465 -12.47 10.37 -23.94
N PHE A 466 -11.94 10.45 -25.14
CA PHE A 466 -10.59 10.92 -25.43
C PHE A 466 -10.68 12.34 -25.99
N LEU A 467 -9.91 13.26 -25.42
CA LEU A 467 -9.91 14.66 -25.85
C LEU A 467 -8.54 15.11 -26.34
N ASN A 468 -8.49 15.87 -27.44
CA ASN A 468 -7.25 16.49 -27.91
C ASN A 468 -6.83 17.68 -27.01
N GLU A 469 -5.75 18.35 -27.38
CA GLU A 469 -5.19 19.52 -26.66
C GLU A 469 -6.15 20.71 -26.58
N LYS A 470 -7.12 20.80 -27.50
CA LYS A 470 -8.18 21.81 -27.50
C LYS A 470 -9.44 21.35 -26.75
N PHE A 471 -9.35 20.24 -26.01
CA PHE A 471 -10.47 19.59 -25.32
C PHE A 471 -11.63 19.18 -26.25
N GLN A 472 -11.34 18.94 -27.53
CA GLN A 472 -12.34 18.45 -28.49
C GLN A 472 -12.34 16.92 -28.49
N HIS A 473 -13.53 16.34 -28.64
CA HIS A 473 -13.71 14.89 -28.67
C HIS A 473 -13.05 14.26 -29.90
N VAL A 474 -12.12 13.34 -29.68
CA VAL A 474 -11.39 12.61 -30.74
C VAL A 474 -11.61 11.10 -30.69
N GLY A 475 -12.45 10.62 -29.78
CA GLY A 475 -12.75 9.22 -29.60
C GLY A 475 -13.08 8.92 -28.15
N GLY A 476 -12.96 7.66 -27.75
CA GLY A 476 -13.10 7.25 -26.36
C GLY A 476 -13.10 5.75 -26.24
N ILE A 477 -13.32 5.26 -25.03
CA ILE A 477 -13.24 3.84 -24.72
C ILE A 477 -14.38 3.43 -23.78
N PRO A 478 -15.14 2.37 -24.12
CA PRO A 478 -16.03 1.72 -23.16
C PRO A 478 -15.23 1.18 -21.98
N PHE A 479 -15.76 1.26 -20.76
CA PHE A 479 -15.06 0.84 -19.54
C PHE A 479 -14.51 -0.58 -19.64
N ASN A 480 -15.36 -1.53 -20.04
CA ASN A 480 -14.98 -2.95 -20.14
C ASN A 480 -13.88 -3.20 -21.18
N ASP A 481 -13.86 -2.44 -22.28
CA ASP A 481 -12.84 -2.55 -23.33
C ASP A 481 -11.49 -1.95 -22.89
N GLY A 482 -11.53 -1.01 -21.93
CA GLY A 482 -10.35 -0.44 -21.30
C GLY A 482 -9.73 -1.30 -20.19
N MET A 483 -10.30 -2.45 -19.85
CA MET A 483 -9.78 -3.31 -18.79
C MET A 483 -8.69 -4.25 -19.30
N PHE A 484 -7.52 -4.26 -18.66
CA PHE A 484 -6.37 -5.10 -19.05
C PHE A 484 -5.91 -4.88 -20.52
N LYS A 485 -6.14 -3.69 -21.07
CA LYS A 485 -5.82 -3.32 -22.46
C LYS A 485 -4.94 -2.06 -22.51
N SER A 486 -3.79 -2.10 -21.84
CA SER A 486 -2.82 -1.00 -21.84
C SER A 486 -2.33 -0.61 -23.24
N THR A 487 -2.50 -1.46 -24.25
CA THR A 487 -2.29 -1.13 -25.67
C THR A 487 -2.95 0.19 -26.09
N HIS A 488 -4.12 0.55 -25.55
CA HIS A 488 -4.78 1.82 -25.89
C HIS A 488 -3.94 3.04 -25.52
N ILE A 489 -3.27 3.04 -24.37
CA ILE A 489 -2.42 4.16 -23.93
C ILE A 489 -1.03 4.11 -24.58
N LEU A 490 -0.54 2.91 -24.92
CA LEU A 490 0.72 2.75 -25.66
C LEU A 490 0.64 3.30 -27.10
N THR A 491 -0.55 3.22 -27.71
CA THR A 491 -0.80 3.77 -29.05
C THR A 491 -1.12 5.27 -29.01
N ASN A 492 -2.02 5.69 -28.13
CA ASN A 492 -2.60 7.04 -28.17
C ASN A 492 -1.94 8.04 -27.21
N GLY A 493 -1.05 7.58 -26.33
CA GLY A 493 -0.60 8.36 -25.17
C GLY A 493 -1.62 8.37 -24.03
N ILE A 494 -1.22 8.94 -22.89
CA ILE A 494 -2.07 9.01 -21.69
C ILE A 494 -2.94 10.27 -21.66
N ASP A 495 -2.48 11.35 -22.29
CA ASP A 495 -3.08 12.67 -22.19
C ASP A 495 -4.54 12.73 -22.67
N PRO A 496 -4.92 12.11 -23.81
CA PRO A 496 -6.29 12.22 -24.29
C PRO A 496 -7.31 11.63 -23.32
N LEU A 497 -6.97 10.51 -22.69
CA LEU A 497 -7.79 9.86 -21.68
C LEU A 497 -7.82 10.68 -20.39
N ILE A 498 -6.69 11.21 -19.93
CA ILE A 498 -6.65 12.06 -18.72
C ILE A 498 -7.50 13.32 -18.91
N ARG A 499 -7.43 14.00 -20.06
CA ARG A 499 -8.32 15.15 -20.36
C ARG A 499 -9.80 14.73 -20.35
N GLY A 500 -10.12 13.54 -20.85
CA GLY A 500 -11.46 12.96 -20.75
C GLY A 500 -11.91 12.75 -19.31
N LEU A 501 -11.06 12.16 -18.46
CA LEU A 501 -11.35 11.97 -17.03
C LEU A 501 -11.56 13.29 -16.29
N MET A 502 -10.83 14.35 -16.67
CA MET A 502 -10.95 15.68 -16.06
C MET A 502 -12.24 16.43 -16.45
N THR A 503 -12.81 16.13 -17.61
CA THR A 503 -14.01 16.82 -18.13
C THR A 503 -15.30 16.07 -17.84
N LEU A 504 -15.23 14.75 -17.73
CA LEU A 504 -16.38 13.90 -17.44
C LEU A 504 -16.78 14.04 -15.95
N PRO A 505 -18.01 14.47 -15.62
CA PRO A 505 -18.48 14.53 -14.24
C PRO A 505 -18.39 13.16 -13.55
N ALA A 506 -18.02 13.13 -12.28
CA ALA A 506 -18.01 11.92 -11.48
C ALA A 506 -19.44 11.43 -11.26
N LYS A 507 -19.63 10.12 -11.33
CA LYS A 507 -20.89 9.48 -10.99
C LYS A 507 -20.98 9.28 -9.48
N MET A 508 -22.14 9.57 -8.89
CA MET A 508 -22.43 9.30 -7.49
C MET A 508 -22.37 7.78 -7.20
N PRO A 509 -21.75 7.35 -6.09
CA PRO A 509 -21.41 5.94 -5.85
C PRO A 509 -22.60 5.05 -5.44
N GLN A 510 -23.73 5.61 -5.02
CA GLN A 510 -24.89 4.89 -4.45
C GLN A 510 -25.49 3.86 -5.42
N ARG A 511 -25.16 3.93 -6.72
CA ARG A 511 -25.67 3.04 -7.78
C ARG A 511 -24.50 2.49 -8.57
N LEU A 512 -24.47 1.19 -8.85
CA LEU A 512 -23.48 0.55 -9.71
C LEU A 512 -24.04 0.41 -11.13
N THR A 513 -23.23 0.71 -12.14
CA THR A 513 -23.66 0.64 -13.54
C THR A 513 -23.66 -0.81 -14.05
N PRO A 514 -24.51 -1.17 -15.04
CA PRO A 514 -24.51 -2.53 -15.61
C PRO A 514 -23.16 -2.98 -16.20
N ALA A 515 -22.32 -2.06 -16.70
CA ALA A 515 -20.92 -2.38 -17.06
C ALA A 515 -20.11 -3.03 -15.91
N VAL A 516 -20.47 -2.72 -14.66
CA VAL A 516 -19.83 -3.21 -13.44
C VAL A 516 -20.56 -4.42 -12.84
N THR A 517 -21.89 -4.47 -12.91
CA THR A 517 -22.68 -5.57 -12.30
C THR A 517 -22.95 -6.74 -13.26
N GLU A 518 -22.81 -6.56 -14.57
CA GLU A 518 -23.18 -7.58 -15.56
C GLU A 518 -22.02 -7.99 -16.48
N ARG A 519 -21.07 -7.09 -16.74
CA ARG A 519 -20.05 -7.26 -17.80
C ARG A 519 -18.62 -7.25 -17.29
N ILE A 520 -18.39 -6.99 -16.00
CA ILE A 520 -17.03 -6.87 -15.48
C ILE A 520 -16.30 -8.21 -15.60
N PHE A 521 -15.02 -8.17 -15.97
CA PHE A 521 -14.19 -9.36 -16.15
C PHE A 521 -14.75 -10.41 -17.13
N GLY A 522 -15.55 -9.99 -18.12
CA GLY A 522 -16.05 -10.89 -19.18
C GLY A 522 -17.20 -11.80 -18.75
N ASN A 523 -18.14 -11.28 -17.92
CA ASN A 523 -19.40 -11.86 -17.40
C ASN A 523 -19.37 -12.12 -15.88
N SER A 524 -19.15 -11.07 -15.09
CA SER A 524 -19.20 -11.12 -13.62
C SER A 524 -19.92 -9.89 -13.05
N ASP A 525 -20.02 -9.85 -11.72
CA ASP A 525 -20.69 -8.78 -10.96
C ASP A 525 -19.79 -8.31 -9.80
N LEU A 526 -19.23 -7.10 -9.92
CA LEU A 526 -18.35 -6.56 -8.88
C LEU A 526 -19.10 -6.25 -7.58
N GLY A 527 -20.39 -5.87 -7.66
CA GLY A 527 -21.23 -5.64 -6.48
C GLY A 527 -21.40 -6.93 -5.70
N SER A 528 -21.72 -8.03 -6.38
CA SER A 528 -21.77 -9.38 -5.78
C SER A 528 -20.45 -9.78 -5.15
N ILE A 529 -19.33 -9.53 -5.83
CA ILE A 529 -17.98 -9.84 -5.31
C ILE A 529 -17.67 -9.04 -4.05
N ASN A 530 -18.00 -7.75 -4.00
CA ASN A 530 -17.74 -6.90 -2.82
C ASN A 530 -18.56 -7.35 -1.61
N ILE A 531 -19.84 -7.67 -1.81
CA ILE A 531 -20.71 -8.20 -0.76
C ILE A 531 -20.16 -9.52 -0.23
N GLN A 532 -19.83 -10.44 -1.13
CA GLN A 532 -19.29 -11.74 -0.77
C GLN A 532 -17.91 -11.64 -0.10
N ARG A 533 -17.07 -10.68 -0.51
CA ARG A 533 -15.78 -10.37 0.12
C ARG A 533 -15.96 -9.88 1.56
N GLY A 534 -16.93 -9.00 1.81
CA GLY A 534 -17.25 -8.56 3.17
C GLY A 534 -17.66 -9.73 4.07
N ARG A 535 -18.46 -10.65 3.55
CA ARG A 535 -18.83 -11.90 4.25
C ARG A 535 -17.65 -12.84 4.47
N ASP A 536 -16.75 -12.98 3.49
CA ASP A 536 -15.50 -13.75 3.61
C ASP A 536 -14.53 -13.18 4.65
N HIS A 537 -14.51 -11.86 4.78
CA HIS A 537 -13.69 -11.16 5.76
C HIS A 537 -14.35 -11.06 7.14
N GLY A 538 -15.56 -11.62 7.31
CA GLY A 538 -16.30 -11.60 8.56
C GLY A 538 -16.67 -10.19 9.00
N VAL A 539 -16.94 -9.28 8.06
CA VAL A 539 -17.32 -7.89 8.38
C VAL A 539 -18.72 -7.88 9.03
N PRO A 540 -18.86 -7.34 10.26
CA PRO A 540 -20.16 -7.20 10.93
C PRO A 540 -21.23 -6.47 10.10
N PRO A 541 -22.52 -6.68 10.41
CA PRO A 541 -23.63 -5.99 9.76
C PRO A 541 -23.53 -4.46 9.80
N TYR A 542 -24.21 -3.81 8.86
CA TYR A 542 -24.27 -2.34 8.75
C TYR A 542 -24.65 -1.63 10.07
N THR A 543 -25.59 -2.18 10.84
CA THR A 543 -26.06 -1.61 12.11
C THR A 543 -24.94 -1.47 13.16
N VAL A 544 -23.96 -2.37 13.16
CA VAL A 544 -22.79 -2.31 14.06
C VAL A 544 -21.91 -1.09 13.75
N TRP A 545 -21.81 -0.71 12.47
CA TRP A 545 -20.98 0.41 12.02
C TRP A 545 -21.61 1.76 12.31
N ARG A 546 -22.94 1.84 12.21
CA ARG A 546 -23.72 2.99 12.69
C ARG A 546 -23.41 3.29 14.15
N LYS A 547 -23.49 2.27 15.00
CA LYS A 547 -23.17 2.37 16.43
C LYS A 547 -21.71 2.73 16.69
N PHE A 548 -20.77 2.10 15.97
CA PHE A 548 -19.34 2.43 16.08
C PHE A 548 -19.07 3.91 15.79
N CYS A 549 -19.75 4.46 14.79
CA CYS A 549 -19.59 5.84 14.35
C CYS A 549 -20.33 6.88 15.21
N GLY A 550 -21.01 6.45 16.29
CA GLY A 550 -21.83 7.33 17.14
C GLY A 550 -23.07 7.86 16.42
N LEU A 551 -23.52 7.18 15.37
CA LEU A 551 -24.68 7.58 14.58
C LEU A 551 -25.96 6.95 15.16
N PRO A 552 -27.16 7.54 14.90
CA PRO A 552 -28.43 6.97 15.33
C PRO A 552 -28.55 5.48 15.01
N GLU A 553 -28.96 4.71 16.03
CA GLU A 553 -29.15 3.26 15.93
C GLU A 553 -30.32 2.94 14.99
N VAL A 554 -30.19 1.83 14.26
CA VAL A 554 -31.22 1.32 13.34
C VAL A 554 -31.72 0.01 13.91
N LYS A 555 -32.92 0.00 14.48
CA LYS A 555 -33.56 -1.17 15.10
C LYS A 555 -34.54 -1.85 14.16
N ASP A 556 -35.15 -1.08 13.27
CA ASP A 556 -36.00 -1.58 12.20
C ASP A 556 -35.81 -0.78 10.90
N PHE A 557 -36.55 -1.15 9.84
CA PHE A 557 -36.44 -0.50 8.54
C PHE A 557 -37.01 0.93 8.54
N GLU A 558 -37.86 1.29 9.49
CA GLU A 558 -38.44 2.63 9.59
C GLU A 558 -37.37 3.64 10.01
N ASP A 559 -36.45 3.23 10.89
CA ASP A 559 -35.30 4.04 11.33
C ASP A 559 -34.36 4.42 10.17
N LEU A 560 -34.33 3.63 9.09
CA LEU A 560 -33.48 3.92 7.92
C LEU A 560 -33.90 5.21 7.20
N ARG A 561 -35.14 5.66 7.34
CA ARG A 561 -35.60 6.92 6.74
C ARG A 561 -34.86 8.15 7.22
N ALA A 562 -34.23 8.08 8.40
CA ALA A 562 -33.43 9.17 8.91
C ALA A 562 -32.13 9.39 8.10
N VAL A 563 -31.71 8.41 7.29
CA VAL A 563 -30.45 8.46 6.53
C VAL A 563 -30.59 8.05 5.06
N ILE A 564 -31.73 7.44 4.67
CA ILE A 564 -32.07 7.11 3.29
C ILE A 564 -33.41 7.78 2.97
N SER A 565 -33.38 8.91 2.28
CA SER A 565 -34.58 9.67 1.91
C SER A 565 -35.47 8.96 0.90
N ASN A 566 -34.92 8.06 0.09
CA ASN A 566 -35.67 7.33 -0.92
C ASN A 566 -36.42 6.14 -0.33
N GLN A 567 -37.74 6.29 -0.14
CA GLN A 567 -38.59 5.24 0.44
C GLN A 567 -38.55 3.91 -0.35
N ILE A 568 -38.43 3.95 -1.67
CA ILE A 568 -38.36 2.74 -2.51
C ILE A 568 -37.10 1.93 -2.16
N VAL A 569 -35.98 2.59 -1.84
CA VAL A 569 -34.75 1.92 -1.41
C VAL A 569 -34.93 1.24 -0.05
N VAL A 570 -35.58 1.92 0.90
CA VAL A 570 -35.90 1.35 2.22
C VAL A 570 -36.84 0.14 2.11
N ASP A 571 -37.89 0.25 1.29
CA ASP A 571 -38.84 -0.83 1.05
C ASP A 571 -38.16 -2.04 0.39
N ASN A 572 -37.28 -1.80 -0.59
CA ASN A 572 -36.52 -2.87 -1.22
C ASN A 572 -35.53 -3.53 -0.24
N LEU A 573 -34.88 -2.76 0.64
CA LEU A 573 -34.04 -3.32 1.71
C LEU A 573 -34.85 -4.24 2.62
N LYS A 574 -36.07 -3.83 2.99
CA LYS A 574 -37.00 -4.63 3.81
C LYS A 574 -37.36 -5.94 3.13
N VAL A 575 -37.72 -5.90 1.85
CA VAL A 575 -38.06 -7.10 1.06
C VAL A 575 -36.86 -8.04 0.92
N VAL A 576 -35.67 -7.50 0.64
CA VAL A 576 -34.48 -8.30 0.32
C VAL A 576 -33.80 -8.87 1.57
N TYR A 577 -33.62 -8.09 2.62
CA TYR A 577 -32.89 -8.51 3.83
C TYR A 577 -33.77 -9.05 4.95
N LYS A 578 -35.06 -8.71 4.99
CA LYS A 578 -36.06 -9.12 6.01
C LYS A 578 -35.78 -8.64 7.44
N HIS A 579 -34.53 -8.38 7.82
CA HIS A 579 -34.12 -7.81 9.11
C HIS A 579 -32.93 -6.86 8.93
N VAL A 580 -32.87 -5.78 9.72
CA VAL A 580 -31.82 -4.74 9.57
C VAL A 580 -30.42 -5.25 9.92
N ASP A 581 -30.30 -6.14 10.91
CA ASP A 581 -29.02 -6.78 11.27
C ASP A 581 -28.53 -7.82 10.23
N ALA A 582 -29.32 -8.09 9.19
CA ALA A 582 -28.85 -8.88 8.06
C ALA A 582 -28.16 -8.02 6.98
N ILE A 583 -28.32 -6.69 7.00
CA ILE A 583 -27.78 -5.79 5.97
C ILE A 583 -26.25 -5.84 5.98
N ASP A 584 -25.67 -6.23 4.84
CA ASP A 584 -24.22 -6.22 4.64
C ASP A 584 -23.69 -4.78 4.74
N MET A 585 -22.56 -4.57 5.42
CA MET A 585 -21.97 -3.24 5.60
C MET A 585 -21.83 -2.49 4.26
N TYR A 586 -21.30 -3.15 3.22
CA TYR A 586 -21.13 -2.55 1.90
C TYR A 586 -22.45 -2.07 1.29
N VAL A 587 -23.54 -2.81 1.45
CA VAL A 587 -24.85 -2.44 0.88
C VAL A 587 -25.46 -1.29 1.67
N GLY A 588 -25.59 -1.44 2.98
CA GLY A 588 -26.24 -0.42 3.82
C GLY A 588 -25.53 0.92 3.77
N SER A 589 -24.20 0.91 3.89
CA SER A 589 -23.41 2.15 3.92
C SER A 589 -23.30 2.84 2.55
N LEU A 590 -23.40 2.10 1.44
CA LEU A 590 -23.41 2.67 0.09
C LEU A 590 -24.76 3.31 -0.27
N LEU A 591 -25.85 2.84 0.33
CA LEU A 591 -27.21 3.34 0.09
C LEU A 591 -27.61 4.54 0.95
N GLU A 592 -26.81 4.91 1.95
CA GLU A 592 -27.01 6.14 2.71
C GLU A 592 -26.94 7.37 1.79
N ASP A 593 -27.79 8.36 2.08
CA ASP A 593 -27.71 9.65 1.41
C ASP A 593 -26.35 10.31 1.69
N PRO A 594 -25.72 10.94 0.68
CA PRO A 594 -24.44 11.59 0.87
C PRO A 594 -24.52 12.69 1.93
N VAL A 595 -23.45 12.83 2.71
CA VAL A 595 -23.23 14.03 3.51
C VAL A 595 -23.18 15.25 2.57
N LYS A 596 -23.55 16.44 3.06
CA LYS A 596 -23.52 17.67 2.26
C LYS A 596 -22.14 17.87 1.61
N ASP A 597 -22.16 18.13 0.30
CA ASP A 597 -20.98 18.32 -0.57
C ASP A 597 -20.01 17.11 -0.61
N ALA A 598 -20.45 15.94 -0.16
CA ALA A 598 -19.69 14.69 -0.12
C ALA A 598 -20.15 13.70 -1.20
N LEU A 599 -19.33 12.69 -1.44
CA LEU A 599 -19.70 11.55 -2.29
C LEU A 599 -20.35 10.41 -1.51
N VAL A 600 -20.13 10.36 -0.20
CA VAL A 600 -20.48 9.21 0.65
C VAL A 600 -21.39 9.62 1.81
N GLY A 601 -22.18 8.67 2.29
CA GLY A 601 -23.01 8.85 3.48
C GLY A 601 -22.21 8.86 4.79
N PRO A 602 -22.87 9.15 5.93
CA PRO A 602 -22.21 9.38 7.21
C PRO A 602 -21.43 8.16 7.73
N THR A 603 -21.88 6.93 7.49
CA THR A 603 -21.17 5.71 7.91
C THR A 603 -19.87 5.56 7.14
N LEU A 604 -19.91 5.71 5.82
CA LEU A 604 -18.69 5.65 5.00
C LEU A 604 -17.75 6.82 5.31
N ALA A 605 -18.28 8.03 5.52
CA ALA A 605 -17.48 9.20 5.89
C ALA A 605 -16.72 8.97 7.21
N CYS A 606 -17.37 8.36 8.19
CA CYS A 606 -16.76 7.96 9.45
C CYS A 606 -15.61 6.97 9.26
N ILE A 607 -15.82 5.84 8.58
CA ILE A 607 -14.80 4.79 8.43
C ILE A 607 -13.63 5.24 7.54
N ILE A 608 -13.91 5.98 6.47
CA ILE A 608 -12.88 6.54 5.60
C ILE A 608 -12.06 7.59 6.37
N GLY A 609 -12.72 8.50 7.07
CA GLY A 609 -12.05 9.52 7.89
C GLY A 609 -11.19 8.92 9.00
N GLU A 610 -11.71 7.88 9.68
CA GLU A 610 -11.01 7.12 10.71
C GLU A 610 -9.69 6.54 10.18
N GLN A 611 -9.72 5.85 9.05
CA GLN A 611 -8.52 5.26 8.45
C GLN A 611 -7.51 6.33 8.01
N PHE A 612 -7.93 7.34 7.24
CA PHE A 612 -7.00 8.35 6.73
C PHE A 612 -6.40 9.20 7.85
N LYS A 613 -7.15 9.47 8.93
CA LYS A 613 -6.62 10.16 10.11
C LYS A 613 -5.52 9.35 10.78
N ARG A 614 -5.69 8.03 10.97
CA ARG A 614 -4.65 7.16 11.52
C ARG A 614 -3.45 7.01 10.58
N THR A 615 -3.69 6.83 9.28
CA THR A 615 -2.62 6.76 8.27
C THR A 615 -1.78 8.04 8.27
N ARG A 616 -2.36 9.22 8.47
CA ARG A 616 -1.62 10.48 8.60
C ARG A 616 -0.89 10.60 9.93
N ASN A 617 -1.60 10.43 11.04
CA ASN A 617 -1.09 10.74 12.37
C ASN A 617 -0.09 9.69 12.89
N GLY A 618 -0.24 8.43 12.46
CA GLY A 618 0.68 7.33 12.79
C GLY A 618 1.86 7.20 11.83
N ASP A 619 2.03 8.13 10.88
CA ASP A 619 3.14 8.13 9.92
C ASP A 619 4.25 9.08 10.35
N ARG A 620 5.34 8.53 10.88
CA ARG A 620 6.54 9.28 11.30
C ARG A 620 7.11 10.11 10.15
N LEU A 621 6.93 9.66 8.91
CA LEU A 621 7.51 10.26 7.71
C LEU A 621 6.48 11.08 6.92
N TRP A 622 5.33 11.41 7.52
CA TRP A 622 4.32 12.33 6.96
C TRP A 622 4.96 13.65 6.54
N TYR A 623 4.59 14.16 5.36
CA TYR A 623 5.31 15.29 4.76
C TYR A 623 5.29 16.59 5.58
N GLU A 624 4.28 16.82 6.43
CA GLU A 624 4.22 18.00 7.31
C GLU A 624 4.90 17.80 8.66
N ASN A 625 5.41 16.59 8.96
CA ASN A 625 6.20 16.39 10.15
C ASN A 625 7.53 17.17 10.00
N SER A 626 7.83 18.03 10.98
CA SER A 626 8.97 18.95 10.99
C SER A 626 10.34 18.28 10.85
N LYS A 627 10.42 16.98 11.14
CA LYS A 627 11.65 16.18 10.99
C LYS A 627 11.84 15.60 9.59
N VAL A 628 10.87 15.75 8.69
CA VAL A 628 10.88 15.12 7.36
C VAL A 628 11.43 16.06 6.30
N PHE A 629 10.93 17.28 6.22
CA PHE A 629 11.39 18.32 5.30
C PHE A 629 11.77 19.59 6.07
N SER A 630 12.74 20.35 5.57
CA SER A 630 13.01 21.69 6.10
C SER A 630 11.81 22.62 5.88
N GLY A 631 11.76 23.76 6.57
CA GLY A 631 10.71 24.77 6.37
C GLY A 631 10.60 25.21 4.91
N ASP A 632 11.74 25.48 4.26
CA ASP A 632 11.78 25.88 2.84
C ASP A 632 11.30 24.78 1.90
N GLN A 633 11.73 23.54 2.12
CA GLN A 633 11.26 22.38 1.35
C GLN A 633 9.76 22.19 1.49
N LEU A 634 9.24 22.31 2.71
CA LEU A 634 7.81 22.19 2.99
C LEU A 634 7.00 23.30 2.29
N LEU A 635 7.50 24.54 2.26
CA LEU A 635 6.89 25.63 1.51
C LEU A 635 6.79 25.32 0.01
N GLN A 636 7.81 24.68 -0.57
CA GLN A 636 7.76 24.25 -1.97
C GLN A 636 6.77 23.10 -2.18
N ILE A 637 6.78 22.07 -1.33
CA ILE A 637 5.81 20.96 -1.41
C ILE A 637 4.38 21.49 -1.32
N LYS A 638 4.15 22.52 -0.50
CA LYS A 638 2.84 23.19 -0.37
C LYS A 638 2.35 23.90 -1.64
N LYS A 639 3.15 23.97 -2.72
CA LYS A 639 2.69 24.48 -4.02
C LYS A 639 2.06 23.39 -4.89
N ILE A 640 2.34 22.12 -4.60
CA ILE A 640 1.92 21.01 -5.46
C ILE A 640 0.41 20.87 -5.51
N THR A 641 -0.08 20.65 -6.73
CA THR A 641 -1.45 20.30 -7.08
C THR A 641 -1.43 19.20 -8.12
N MET A 642 -2.55 18.49 -8.28
CA MET A 642 -2.67 17.50 -9.36
C MET A 642 -2.52 18.17 -10.74
N SER A 643 -2.98 19.42 -10.91
CA SER A 643 -2.78 20.20 -12.14
C SER A 643 -1.30 20.46 -12.45
N ARG A 644 -0.46 20.71 -11.43
CA ARG A 644 0.99 20.86 -11.61
C ARG A 644 1.64 19.58 -12.09
N VAL A 645 1.28 18.43 -11.51
CA VAL A 645 1.80 17.12 -11.94
C VAL A 645 1.42 16.82 -13.39
N LEU A 646 0.20 17.17 -13.81
CA LEU A 646 -0.23 17.03 -15.20
C LEU A 646 0.61 17.89 -16.16
N CYS A 647 0.92 19.11 -15.78
CA CYS A 647 1.79 19.98 -16.57
C CYS A 647 3.24 19.47 -16.65
N ASP A 648 3.75 18.85 -15.59
CA ASP A 648 5.15 18.41 -15.51
C ASP A 648 5.43 17.07 -16.17
N ALA A 649 4.48 16.14 -16.08
CA ALA A 649 4.66 14.74 -16.47
C ALA A 649 3.72 14.25 -17.57
N GLY A 650 2.74 15.07 -17.96
CA GLY A 650 1.95 14.86 -19.17
C GLY A 650 2.81 15.02 -20.44
N GLU A 651 2.33 14.54 -21.58
CA GLU A 651 3.08 14.66 -22.84
C GLU A 651 3.00 16.08 -23.39
N HIS A 652 1.79 16.62 -23.50
CA HIS A 652 1.47 17.93 -24.03
C HIS A 652 0.20 18.50 -23.35
N PHE A 653 0.34 19.08 -22.16
CA PHE A 653 -0.74 19.84 -21.52
C PHE A 653 -0.47 21.35 -21.66
N PRO A 654 -0.88 22.02 -22.75
CA PRO A 654 -0.65 23.47 -22.88
C PRO A 654 -1.49 24.28 -21.89
N MET A 655 -2.67 23.77 -21.53
CA MET A 655 -3.55 24.39 -20.54
C MET A 655 -4.19 23.33 -19.65
N VAL A 656 -4.41 23.70 -18.39
CA VAL A 656 -5.04 22.86 -17.36
C VAL A 656 -6.04 23.69 -16.54
N PRO A 657 -7.07 23.08 -15.94
CA PRO A 657 -7.86 23.76 -14.91
C PRO A 657 -7.02 23.98 -13.66
N ARG A 658 -7.29 25.04 -12.88
CA ARG A 658 -6.60 25.25 -11.59
C ARG A 658 -6.91 24.17 -10.55
N LYS A 659 -8.08 23.52 -10.62
CA LYS A 659 -8.51 22.44 -9.72
C LYS A 659 -8.80 21.17 -10.53
N ALA A 660 -7.82 20.27 -10.63
CA ALA A 660 -7.89 19.11 -11.53
C ALA A 660 -9.07 18.16 -11.28
N PHE A 661 -9.60 18.09 -10.05
CA PHE A 661 -10.72 17.20 -9.71
C PHE A 661 -12.11 17.86 -9.78
N SER A 662 -12.21 19.14 -10.16
CA SER A 662 -13.51 19.82 -10.27
C SER A 662 -14.01 19.78 -11.71
N VAL A 663 -15.33 19.66 -11.90
CA VAL A 663 -15.93 19.79 -13.24
C VAL A 663 -15.74 21.22 -13.74
N PHE A 664 -15.34 21.36 -15.00
CA PHE A 664 -15.20 22.64 -15.67
C PHE A 664 -15.70 22.55 -17.11
N LYS A 665 -16.14 23.68 -17.67
CA LYS A 665 -16.34 23.81 -19.11
C LYS A 665 -15.01 24.20 -19.74
N PRO A 666 -14.56 23.59 -20.86
CA PRO A 666 -13.27 23.86 -21.48
C PRO A 666 -13.29 25.19 -22.24
N THR A 667 -13.41 26.29 -21.50
CA THR A 667 -13.38 27.67 -21.98
C THR A 667 -12.06 28.32 -21.57
N ALA A 668 -11.65 29.36 -22.29
CA ALA A 668 -10.44 30.12 -21.96
C ALA A 668 -10.45 30.72 -20.55
N SER A 669 -11.64 30.94 -19.96
CA SER A 669 -11.79 31.44 -18.58
C SER A 669 -11.54 30.39 -17.48
N ASN A 670 -11.67 29.10 -17.79
CA ASN A 670 -11.55 28.02 -16.80
C ASN A 670 -10.22 27.25 -16.89
N LEU A 671 -9.48 27.48 -17.98
CA LEU A 671 -8.19 26.87 -18.27
C LEU A 671 -7.11 27.93 -18.15
N VAL A 672 -5.95 27.53 -17.63
CA VAL A 672 -4.79 28.40 -17.48
C VAL A 672 -3.57 27.72 -18.05
N LYS A 673 -2.57 28.50 -18.45
CA LYS A 673 -1.34 27.94 -18.97
C LYS A 673 -0.55 27.27 -17.85
N CYS A 674 0.25 26.27 -18.20
CA CYS A 674 1.05 25.55 -17.22
C CYS A 674 2.09 26.44 -16.51
N GLU A 675 2.54 27.52 -17.12
CA GLU A 675 3.45 28.49 -16.50
C GLU A 675 2.78 29.29 -15.37
N GLU A 676 1.45 29.37 -15.36
CA GLU A 676 0.67 30.06 -14.30
C GLU A 676 0.34 29.15 -13.10
N ILE A 677 0.63 27.85 -13.20
CA ILE A 677 0.47 26.91 -12.09
C ILE A 677 1.80 26.87 -11.32
N PRO A 678 1.82 27.21 -10.02
CA PRO A 678 3.05 27.25 -9.23
C PRO A 678 3.85 25.93 -9.30
N ASP A 679 5.15 26.03 -9.57
CA ASP A 679 6.10 24.92 -9.55
C ASP A 679 6.94 24.90 -8.26
N ILE A 680 7.51 23.75 -7.95
CA ILE A 680 8.51 23.56 -6.91
C ILE A 680 9.82 24.20 -7.37
N ASP A 681 10.41 25.01 -6.51
CA ASP A 681 11.81 25.38 -6.62
C ASP A 681 12.70 24.33 -5.94
N TYR A 682 13.38 23.52 -6.74
CA TYR A 682 14.27 22.45 -6.23
C TYR A 682 15.56 22.99 -5.60
N ASN A 683 15.86 24.29 -5.69
CA ASN A 683 16.99 24.88 -4.97
C ASN A 683 16.82 24.78 -3.45
N ALA A 684 15.59 24.59 -2.94
CA ALA A 684 15.35 24.28 -1.53
C ALA A 684 15.95 22.91 -1.08
N TRP A 685 16.39 22.07 -2.03
CA TRP A 685 17.14 20.82 -1.77
C TRP A 685 18.64 20.95 -2.05
N LYS A 686 19.12 22.14 -2.44
CA LYS A 686 20.54 22.37 -2.71
C LYS A 686 21.34 22.23 -1.43
N GLU A 687 22.37 21.40 -1.44
CA GLU A 687 23.35 21.28 -0.37
C GLU A 687 24.64 22.02 -0.82
N GLU A 688 25.10 22.97 -0.02
CA GLU A 688 26.38 23.63 -0.26
C GLU A 688 27.51 22.70 0.21
N LEU A 689 28.51 22.50 -0.65
CA LEU A 689 29.75 21.86 -0.23
C LEU A 689 30.49 22.87 0.65
N THR A 690 30.44 22.70 1.97
CA THR A 690 31.43 23.32 2.85
C THR A 690 32.77 22.69 2.50
N VAL A 691 33.59 23.43 1.74
CA VAL A 691 34.97 23.07 1.39
C VAL A 691 35.83 23.11 2.64
#